data_AF-A0AAN4VXQ2-F1
#
_entry.id   AF-A0AAN4VXQ2-F1
#
_cell.length_a   1.000
_cell.length_b   1.000
_cell.length_c   1.000
_cell.angle_alpha   90.00
_cell.angle_beta   90.00
_cell.angle_gamma   90.00
#
_symmetry.space_group_name_H-M   'P 1'
#
loop_
_entity.id
_entity.type
_entity.pdbx_description
1 polymer ?
#
loop_
_entity_poly.entity_id
_entity_poly.type
_entity_poly.pdbx_seq_one_letter_code
_entity_poly.pdbx_strand_id
1 'polypeptide(L)'
;MIRGLFFTLWMLVGSLSVWAGEELGAREERPLVNEVADTIGNAGHLRAFFKQLEALESKKQQKVNIVHIGDSHIQADFFTGEMRKLFQEDFGDGGIGLAFPYNLAKTNGPKQVRFKSNISWTSKRNSRSKPVQETGVSGHGIKTPSDYYQINLNLADSAAGFDRLWVFYEPGNHTYDLKVGQPKPGASTERKFIPTPEKVYHTVRSGESLYSIGRKYGISVSKIQSWNNLGSKSLIRPKQKLVVKNGELPSAVDRIKVDDMQWAAVDRQIFPLGMQVFEWDQPQQAAIVQGFKKGDAQKYANLTGFYVEDSQASGIVYSAIGSNGAKYLDYNKYNLFFEQLGELPADLYIFSMGTNECFAPTYSLKEVERDVLDFIHRVRKKHPNAPILLTTPADSYTGRGRNRKFNPRVEQVRDVIIEVAQKEQVAYWDWWRVMGGANGISNWKKQGFSRDYVHFSADGYRLQGEMLYEALMRAYQKSRIGKELPIKGLHSPQTMPAKIPFEGKMEQVDQNALSGYWIDQEAQVMTAGCFSSGSLAALNPKFFSDIFQYQKKAPLLFNSGVFFVLFLIFYAIYLKWEKVQTFRVVYVTLFSLFFYYKSSGFYFIILIFSSIVDYYLGNKIYEEEDDKKRKLYLLASVVCNLGILGYFKYTNFFINSINGLTGAEIGSLDIFLPIGISFYTFQTMSYSIDLYRRSMEPAESFWDFTFFVTFFPQLVAGPIVRAADFIPQIHQKLSLSKKDMSLAFSLIIGGLIKKAIISDYISINFVDRVFNAPALYSGFENLMAVYGYAIQIYCDFSGYSDMAIGIALLMGFRLPVNFQTPYNSASITEFWRRWHISLSSWLRDYLYIPLGGNQKGKVRTYVNLMLTMLLGGLWHGASWNFVLWGALHGGILGIERLLKGRFQFPKSDAWRFLGQVYTFHFVCLAWIFFRAANFEDASLLINRIVTDTAFGQIPQVLMGYKEVFALMFLGYATHWAPKNVGTTVNRIFYRFPLWGRALTMAVVIWCIWQVSSSEVHPFIYFQF
;
A
#
# COMPACT_ATOMS: atom_id res chain seq x y z
N MET A 1 40.16 -2.66 7.82
CA MET A 1 39.26 -2.74 8.99
C MET A 1 38.31 -1.56 9.11
N ILE A 2 38.79 -0.31 9.20
CA ILE A 2 37.92 0.88 9.42
C ILE A 2 36.88 1.11 8.30
N ARG A 3 37.23 0.90 7.02
CA ARG A 3 36.27 0.96 5.89
C ARG A 3 35.20 -0.15 5.92
N GLY A 4 35.54 -1.32 6.47
CA GLY A 4 34.59 -2.41 6.70
C GLY A 4 33.67 -2.08 7.87
N LEU A 5 34.20 -1.52 8.96
CA LEU A 5 33.41 -1.07 10.10
C LEU A 5 32.41 0.03 9.71
N PHE A 6 32.82 1.00 8.88
CA PHE A 6 31.93 2.03 8.35
C PHE A 6 30.82 1.47 7.46
N PHE A 7 31.13 0.46 6.63
CA PHE A 7 30.14 -0.21 5.81
C PHE A 7 29.15 -1.02 6.65
N THR A 8 29.62 -1.70 7.70
CA THR A 8 28.78 -2.40 8.68
C THR A 8 27.95 -1.41 9.51
N LEU A 9 28.52 -0.27 9.94
CA LEU A 9 27.80 0.80 10.66
C LEU A 9 26.73 1.46 9.78
N TRP A 10 27.02 1.63 8.50
CA TRP A 10 26.11 2.21 7.51
C TRP A 10 24.98 1.23 7.13
N MET A 11 25.30 -0.08 7.03
CA MET A 11 24.32 -1.17 6.96
C MET A 11 23.46 -1.26 8.23
N LEU A 12 24.05 -1.08 9.42
CA LEU A 12 23.37 -1.00 10.71
C LEU A 12 22.34 0.14 10.69
N VAL A 13 22.73 1.35 10.30
CA VAL A 13 21.82 2.51 10.20
C VAL A 13 20.68 2.27 9.21
N GLY A 14 20.97 1.60 8.10
CA GLY A 14 19.99 1.24 7.09
C GLY A 14 18.99 0.16 7.49
N SER A 15 19.50 -0.91 8.09
CA SER A 15 18.69 -2.04 8.58
C SER A 15 17.78 -1.65 9.77
N LEU A 16 18.25 -0.72 10.62
CA LEU A 16 17.48 -0.15 11.73
C LEU A 16 16.37 0.81 11.26
N SER A 17 16.58 1.46 10.10
CA SER A 17 15.61 2.35 9.46
C SER A 17 14.76 1.66 8.39
N VAL A 18 14.72 0.32 8.32
CA VAL A 18 13.83 -0.39 7.38
C VAL A 18 12.37 -0.13 7.76
N TRP A 19 11.74 0.74 6.99
CA TRP A 19 10.34 1.11 7.14
C TRP A 19 9.46 0.04 6.49
N ALA A 20 9.19 -1.05 7.21
CA ALA A 20 8.21 -2.07 6.81
C ALA A 20 6.86 -1.43 6.40
N GLY A 21 6.49 -0.33 7.06
CA GLY A 21 5.19 0.34 6.95
C GLY A 21 4.77 0.85 5.57
N GLU A 22 5.70 1.27 4.71
CA GLU A 22 5.37 1.79 3.37
C GLU A 22 5.78 0.83 2.25
N GLU A 23 6.81 -0.02 2.39
CA GLU A 23 7.08 -1.04 1.35
C GLU A 23 6.12 -2.23 1.39
N LEU A 24 5.58 -2.56 2.57
CA LEU A 24 4.44 -3.48 2.72
C LEU A 24 3.09 -2.73 2.68
N GLY A 25 3.06 -1.44 3.04
CA GLY A 25 1.85 -0.61 3.02
C GLY A 25 1.59 0.14 1.71
N ALA A 26 2.50 0.10 0.72
CA ALA A 26 2.29 0.63 -0.63
C ALA A 26 1.70 -0.41 -1.60
N ARG A 27 1.20 -1.54 -1.08
CA ARG A 27 0.22 -2.37 -1.78
C ARG A 27 -0.84 -2.75 -0.75
N GLU A 28 -1.97 -2.04 -0.76
CA GLU A 28 -3.23 -2.62 -0.27
C GLU A 28 -3.32 -4.05 -0.84
N GLU A 29 -3.74 -5.01 0.00
CA GLU A 29 -3.90 -6.42 -0.32
C GLU A 29 -4.19 -6.62 -1.81
N ARG A 30 -3.31 -7.30 -2.55
CA ARG A 30 -3.66 -7.68 -3.94
C ARG A 30 -4.92 -8.56 -3.85
N PRO A 31 -5.92 -8.37 -4.73
CA PRO A 31 -7.05 -9.27 -4.77
C PRO A 31 -6.54 -10.68 -5.06
N LEU A 32 -7.27 -11.70 -4.62
CA LEU A 32 -7.08 -13.08 -5.06
C LEU A 32 -7.30 -13.14 -6.58
N VAL A 33 -6.30 -12.72 -7.34
CA VAL A 33 -6.29 -12.79 -8.78
C VAL A 33 -5.59 -14.10 -9.09
N ASN A 34 -6.36 -15.03 -9.64
CA ASN A 34 -5.85 -16.30 -10.10
C ASN A 34 -4.69 -16.04 -11.08
N GLU A 35 -3.44 -16.32 -10.70
CA GLU A 35 -2.24 -16.09 -11.56
C GLU A 35 -2.33 -16.82 -12.92
N VAL A 36 -3.26 -17.78 -13.05
CA VAL A 36 -3.57 -18.47 -14.33
C VAL A 36 -4.45 -17.62 -15.25
N ALA A 37 -5.22 -16.66 -14.72
CA ALA A 37 -6.11 -15.79 -15.49
C ALA A 37 -5.42 -14.53 -16.05
N ASP A 38 -4.35 -14.04 -15.41
CA ASP A 38 -3.66 -12.81 -15.78
C ASP A 38 -2.58 -13.02 -16.86
N THR A 39 -3.05 -13.40 -18.05
CA THR A 39 -2.22 -13.59 -19.25
C THR A 39 -2.73 -12.74 -20.40
N ILE A 40 -1.81 -12.28 -21.25
CA ILE A 40 -2.14 -11.64 -22.52
C ILE A 40 -2.54 -12.73 -23.52
N GLY A 41 -3.79 -12.70 -23.96
CA GLY A 41 -4.27 -13.51 -25.08
C GLY A 41 -3.63 -13.03 -26.38
N ASN A 42 -3.33 -13.95 -27.30
CA ASN A 42 -2.71 -13.63 -28.58
C ASN A 42 -1.37 -12.86 -28.46
N ALA A 43 -0.61 -13.09 -27.38
CA ALA A 43 0.63 -12.37 -27.08
C ALA A 43 1.69 -12.47 -28.20
N GLY A 44 1.62 -13.47 -29.08
CA GLY A 44 2.50 -13.60 -30.25
C GLY A 44 2.47 -12.37 -31.17
N HIS A 45 1.34 -11.66 -31.23
CA HIS A 45 1.18 -10.43 -32.04
C HIS A 45 1.88 -9.21 -31.43
N LEU A 46 2.43 -9.31 -30.21
CA LEU A 46 3.25 -8.27 -29.58
C LEU A 46 4.76 -8.46 -29.81
N ARG A 47 5.16 -9.48 -30.59
CA ARG A 47 6.59 -9.82 -30.79
C ARG A 47 7.42 -8.66 -31.34
N ALA A 48 6.87 -7.84 -32.25
CA ALA A 48 7.58 -6.68 -32.77
C ALA A 48 7.87 -5.64 -31.68
N PHE A 49 6.90 -5.36 -30.82
CA PHE A 49 7.08 -4.49 -29.65
C PHE A 49 8.10 -5.06 -28.66
N PHE A 50 8.04 -6.36 -28.38
CA PHE A 50 9.01 -7.03 -27.50
C PHE A 50 10.44 -6.98 -28.03
N LYS A 51 10.64 -7.07 -29.34
CA LYS A 51 11.96 -6.85 -29.96
C LYS A 51 12.46 -5.43 -29.75
N GLN A 52 11.57 -4.43 -29.79
CA GLN A 52 11.95 -3.05 -29.52
C GLN A 52 12.36 -2.83 -28.06
N LEU A 53 11.67 -3.46 -27.10
CA LEU A 53 12.08 -3.45 -25.69
C LEU A 53 13.45 -4.09 -25.49
N GLU A 54 13.71 -5.24 -26.12
CA GLU A 54 15.01 -5.93 -26.07
C GLU A 54 16.14 -5.12 -26.71
N ALA A 55 15.87 -4.46 -27.83
CA ALA A 55 16.82 -3.55 -28.45
C ALA A 55 17.12 -2.34 -27.54
N LEU A 56 16.14 -1.89 -26.76
CA LEU A 56 16.34 -0.80 -25.81
C LEU A 56 17.19 -1.21 -24.60
N GLU A 57 17.01 -2.43 -24.07
CA GLU A 57 17.88 -3.00 -23.03
C GLU A 57 19.36 -3.11 -23.49
N SER A 58 19.58 -3.44 -24.76
CA SER A 58 20.91 -3.76 -25.30
C SER A 58 21.66 -2.56 -25.90
N LYS A 59 20.97 -1.64 -26.59
CA LYS A 59 21.62 -0.57 -27.37
C LYS A 59 21.45 0.84 -26.79
N LYS A 60 20.56 1.05 -25.80
CA LYS A 60 20.33 2.32 -25.07
C LYS A 60 20.22 3.60 -25.93
N GLN A 61 19.98 3.51 -27.24
CA GLN A 61 19.95 4.66 -28.16
C GLN A 61 18.72 4.60 -29.09
N GLN A 62 17.56 4.21 -28.57
CA GLN A 62 16.30 4.30 -29.30
C GLN A 62 15.14 4.63 -28.37
N LYS A 63 14.08 5.22 -28.92
CA LYS A 63 12.81 5.44 -28.22
C LYS A 63 11.83 4.34 -28.59
N VAL A 64 11.04 3.92 -27.60
CA VAL A 64 9.89 3.04 -27.82
C VAL A 64 8.63 3.76 -27.36
N ASN A 65 7.69 3.92 -28.26
CA ASN A 65 6.51 4.74 -28.06
C ASN A 65 5.27 3.88 -27.85
N ILE A 66 4.60 4.08 -26.72
CA ILE A 66 3.36 3.41 -26.38
C ILE A 66 2.23 4.44 -26.44
N VAL A 67 1.20 4.16 -27.25
CA VAL A 67 -0.01 4.99 -27.35
C VAL A 67 -1.19 4.24 -26.76
N HIS A 68 -1.70 4.72 -25.63
CA HIS A 68 -2.79 4.10 -24.91
C HIS A 68 -4.06 4.96 -25.01
N ILE A 69 -5.07 4.46 -25.72
CA ILE A 69 -6.32 5.14 -26.04
C ILE A 69 -7.46 4.54 -25.23
N GLY A 70 -8.31 5.37 -24.64
CA GLY A 70 -9.48 4.88 -23.93
C GLY A 70 -10.46 5.95 -23.50
N ASP A 71 -11.23 5.64 -22.46
CA ASP A 71 -12.32 6.48 -21.96
C ASP A 71 -11.94 7.24 -20.68
N SER A 72 -12.85 7.35 -19.70
CA SER A 72 -12.59 7.96 -18.40
C SER A 72 -11.51 7.24 -17.59
N HIS A 73 -11.33 5.93 -17.76
CA HIS A 73 -10.29 5.17 -17.05
C HIS A 73 -8.87 5.63 -17.44
N ILE A 74 -8.70 6.10 -18.68
CA ILE A 74 -7.44 6.61 -19.21
C ILE A 74 -7.29 8.11 -18.96
N GLN A 75 -8.37 8.89 -19.08
CA GLN A 75 -8.30 10.36 -18.98
C GLN A 75 -7.75 10.83 -17.62
N ALA A 76 -8.03 10.10 -16.54
CA ALA A 76 -7.56 10.48 -15.20
C ALA A 76 -6.05 10.29 -14.99
N ASP A 77 -5.38 9.54 -15.87
CA ASP A 77 -3.94 9.23 -15.86
C ASP A 77 -3.42 8.51 -14.60
N PHE A 78 -4.29 7.94 -13.76
CA PHE A 78 -3.85 7.08 -12.65
C PHE A 78 -3.41 5.70 -13.15
N PHE A 79 -4.15 5.11 -14.09
CA PHE A 79 -3.85 3.82 -14.70
C PHE A 79 -2.64 3.93 -15.64
N THR A 80 -2.72 4.82 -16.63
CA THR A 80 -1.63 5.06 -17.58
C THR A 80 -0.41 5.73 -16.95
N GLY A 81 -0.59 6.52 -15.90
CA GLY A 81 0.53 7.11 -15.16
C GLY A 81 1.36 6.05 -14.43
N GLU A 82 0.72 5.03 -13.84
CA GLU A 82 1.47 3.93 -13.22
C GLU A 82 2.16 3.06 -14.26
N MET A 83 1.48 2.73 -15.37
CA MET A 83 2.08 2.04 -16.52
C MET A 83 3.31 2.78 -17.03
N ARG A 84 3.18 4.09 -17.29
CA ARG A 84 4.27 4.96 -17.74
C ARG A 84 5.45 4.90 -16.79
N LYS A 85 5.21 5.11 -15.49
CA LYS A 85 6.23 5.06 -14.45
C LYS A 85 6.98 3.72 -14.46
N LEU A 86 6.27 2.59 -14.44
CA LEU A 86 6.89 1.26 -14.41
C LEU A 86 7.70 0.96 -15.67
N PHE A 87 7.19 1.32 -16.85
CA PHE A 87 7.93 1.18 -18.09
C PHE A 87 9.19 2.07 -18.13
N GLN A 88 9.09 3.32 -17.71
CA GLN A 88 10.22 4.26 -17.71
C GLN A 88 11.26 3.91 -16.63
N GLU A 89 10.85 3.33 -15.49
CA GLU A 89 11.75 2.81 -14.47
C GLU A 89 12.59 1.63 -14.99
N ASP A 90 11.97 0.70 -15.74
CA ASP A 90 12.64 -0.51 -16.21
C ASP A 90 13.40 -0.32 -17.53
N PHE A 91 12.91 0.57 -18.41
CA PHE A 91 13.43 0.77 -19.76
C PHE A 91 13.91 2.21 -20.01
N GLY A 92 14.03 3.05 -19.00
CA GLY A 92 14.48 4.43 -19.14
C GLY A 92 13.38 5.40 -19.59
N ASP A 93 13.55 6.68 -19.22
CA ASP A 93 12.60 7.75 -19.54
C ASP A 93 12.91 8.35 -20.92
N GLY A 94 12.05 8.07 -21.90
CA GLY A 94 12.15 8.61 -23.25
C GLY A 94 11.50 9.98 -23.43
N GLY A 95 10.90 10.55 -22.38
CA GLY A 95 10.21 11.84 -22.39
C GLY A 95 8.68 11.72 -22.28
N ILE A 96 8.02 12.87 -22.48
CA ILE A 96 6.59 13.06 -22.15
C ILE A 96 5.66 12.52 -23.25
N GLY A 97 5.91 12.87 -24.52
CA GLY A 97 5.03 12.53 -25.63
C GLY A 97 3.78 13.41 -25.69
N LEU A 98 2.62 12.81 -25.95
CA LEU A 98 1.38 13.56 -26.17
C LEU A 98 0.88 14.26 -24.90
N ALA A 99 0.56 15.54 -25.02
CA ALA A 99 -0.02 16.37 -23.98
C ALA A 99 -1.22 17.17 -24.50
N PHE A 100 -2.19 17.43 -23.64
CA PHE A 100 -3.35 18.27 -23.96
C PHE A 100 -3.66 19.22 -22.78
N PRO A 101 -4.06 20.48 -23.04
CA PRO A 101 -4.38 21.46 -21.99
C PRO A 101 -5.73 21.18 -21.31
N TYR A 102 -5.83 20.05 -20.60
CA TYR A 102 -7.05 19.61 -19.93
C TYR A 102 -7.60 20.64 -18.92
N ASN A 103 -6.73 21.40 -18.25
CA ASN A 103 -7.14 22.47 -17.34
C ASN A 103 -7.79 23.66 -18.09
N LEU A 104 -7.28 24.05 -19.26
CA LEU A 104 -7.93 25.04 -20.12
C LEU A 104 -9.26 24.51 -20.68
N ALA A 105 -9.32 23.20 -20.93
CA ALA A 105 -10.53 22.50 -21.29
C ALA A 105 -11.50 22.23 -20.12
N LYS A 106 -11.14 22.64 -18.90
CA LYS A 106 -11.93 22.50 -17.66
C LYS A 106 -12.30 21.05 -17.35
N THR A 107 -11.36 20.14 -17.54
CA THR A 107 -11.51 18.71 -17.23
C THR A 107 -10.23 18.13 -16.62
N ASN A 108 -10.27 16.91 -16.12
CA ASN A 108 -9.13 16.21 -15.53
C ASN A 108 -8.21 15.65 -16.63
N GLY A 109 -6.92 15.50 -16.30
CA GLY A 109 -5.90 14.99 -17.22
C GLY A 109 -4.54 14.82 -16.53
N PRO A 110 -3.54 14.32 -17.26
CA PRO A 110 -2.14 14.27 -16.82
C PRO A 110 -1.63 15.63 -16.32
N LYS A 111 -0.72 15.62 -15.34
CA LYS A 111 -0.13 16.83 -14.74
C LYS A 111 1.35 17.04 -15.11
N GLN A 112 1.89 16.26 -16.02
CA GLN A 112 3.29 16.35 -16.47
C GLN A 112 3.60 17.68 -17.16
N VAL A 113 2.58 18.28 -17.78
CA VAL A 113 2.68 19.57 -18.47
C VAL A 113 1.63 20.52 -17.90
N ARG A 114 2.08 21.70 -17.47
CA ARG A 114 1.23 22.77 -16.96
C ARG A 114 0.97 23.80 -18.05
N PHE A 115 -0.30 23.95 -18.41
CA PHE A 115 -0.74 24.94 -19.38
C PHE A 115 -1.34 26.17 -18.68
N LYS A 116 -1.00 27.37 -19.14
CA LYS A 116 -1.69 28.61 -18.79
C LYS A 116 -2.03 29.35 -20.07
N SER A 117 -3.08 30.15 -20.07
CA SER A 117 -3.48 30.92 -21.23
C SER A 117 -3.87 32.34 -20.83
N ASN A 118 -3.58 33.30 -21.70
CA ASN A 118 -4.01 34.68 -21.52
C ASN A 118 -5.53 34.86 -21.77
N ILE A 119 -6.18 33.90 -22.41
CA ILE A 119 -7.61 33.94 -22.69
C ILE A 119 -8.32 32.73 -22.12
N SER A 120 -9.65 32.84 -21.97
CA SER A 120 -10.51 31.70 -21.68
C SER A 120 -10.80 30.89 -22.95
N TRP A 121 -10.74 29.58 -22.81
CA TRP A 121 -11.05 28.64 -23.89
C TRP A 121 -12.40 27.96 -23.67
N THR A 122 -13.05 27.57 -24.77
CA THR A 122 -14.21 26.68 -24.75
C THR A 122 -13.81 25.32 -25.28
N SER A 123 -14.20 24.24 -24.60
CA SER A 123 -13.80 22.88 -24.97
C SER A 123 -14.97 22.05 -25.47
N LYS A 124 -14.66 21.10 -26.34
CA LYS A 124 -15.50 19.93 -26.63
C LYS A 124 -14.65 18.67 -26.62
N ARG A 125 -15.34 17.55 -26.44
CA ARG A 125 -14.80 16.21 -26.43
C ARG A 125 -15.64 15.32 -27.34
N ASN A 126 -15.02 14.29 -27.89
CA ASN A 126 -15.61 13.40 -28.88
C ASN A 126 -16.89 12.67 -28.39
N SER A 127 -17.02 12.39 -27.09
CA SER A 127 -18.15 11.65 -26.49
C SER A 127 -19.50 12.37 -26.47
N ARG A 128 -19.59 13.59 -27.02
CA ARG A 128 -20.85 14.34 -27.13
C ARG A 128 -21.63 13.90 -28.37
N SER A 129 -22.95 13.81 -28.22
CA SER A 129 -23.86 13.24 -29.25
C SER A 129 -23.90 14.00 -30.58
N LYS A 130 -23.57 15.29 -30.60
CA LYS A 130 -23.55 16.12 -31.83
C LYS A 130 -22.12 16.61 -32.09
N PRO A 131 -21.52 16.33 -33.26
CA PRO A 131 -20.24 16.92 -33.65
C PRO A 131 -20.48 18.40 -33.94
N VAL A 132 -19.88 19.28 -33.15
CA VAL A 132 -19.98 20.74 -33.31
C VAL A 132 -18.61 21.35 -33.64
N GLN A 133 -17.54 20.58 -33.47
CA GLN A 133 -16.15 20.93 -33.81
C GLN A 133 -15.36 19.64 -33.96
N GLU A 134 -14.29 19.67 -34.75
CA GLU A 134 -13.35 18.56 -34.83
C GLU A 134 -12.64 18.33 -33.48
N THR A 135 -12.46 17.05 -33.14
CA THR A 135 -11.64 16.60 -32.02
C THR A 135 -10.52 15.75 -32.61
N GLY A 136 -9.33 16.31 -32.69
CA GLY A 136 -8.15 15.64 -33.25
C GLY A 136 -7.49 14.67 -32.25
N VAL A 137 -6.18 14.51 -32.32
CA VAL A 137 -5.40 13.43 -31.68
C VAL A 137 -5.65 13.20 -30.18
N SER A 138 -6.08 14.21 -29.41
CA SER A 138 -6.38 14.05 -27.98
C SER A 138 -7.80 13.56 -27.66
N GLY A 139 -8.66 13.37 -28.66
CA GLY A 139 -10.10 13.17 -28.47
C GLY A 139 -10.85 14.42 -27.95
N HIS A 140 -10.14 15.54 -27.86
CA HIS A 140 -10.62 16.84 -27.39
C HIS A 140 -10.25 17.95 -28.38
N GLY A 141 -10.92 19.09 -28.22
CA GLY A 141 -10.53 20.34 -28.87
C GLY A 141 -10.85 21.54 -27.98
N ILE A 142 -9.96 22.53 -27.95
CA ILE A 142 -10.21 23.84 -27.33
C ILE A 142 -10.30 24.91 -28.41
N LYS A 143 -11.32 25.77 -28.32
CA LYS A 143 -11.54 26.87 -29.25
C LYS A 143 -11.71 28.23 -28.59
N THR A 144 -11.30 29.25 -29.33
CA THR A 144 -11.42 30.67 -28.97
C THR A 144 -11.78 31.53 -30.18
N PRO A 145 -12.66 32.54 -30.06
CA PRO A 145 -12.92 33.50 -31.12
C PRO A 145 -11.94 34.69 -31.14
N SER A 146 -10.94 34.70 -30.25
CA SER A 146 -10.02 35.84 -30.11
C SER A 146 -9.01 35.90 -31.26
N ASP A 147 -8.79 37.09 -31.82
CA ASP A 147 -7.81 37.30 -32.89
C ASP A 147 -6.35 37.08 -32.44
N TYR A 148 -6.10 37.01 -31.13
CA TYR A 148 -4.79 36.69 -30.56
C TYR A 148 -4.92 35.81 -29.32
N TYR A 149 -4.05 34.82 -29.18
CA TYR A 149 -3.94 34.03 -27.96
C TYR A 149 -2.49 33.65 -27.66
N GLN A 150 -2.24 33.36 -26.37
CA GLN A 150 -0.98 32.88 -25.85
C GLN A 150 -1.25 31.70 -24.91
N ILE A 151 -0.58 30.58 -25.14
CA ILE A 151 -0.56 29.41 -24.25
C ILE A 151 0.86 29.18 -23.77
N ASN A 152 1.07 29.24 -22.45
CA ASN A 152 2.32 28.90 -21.80
C ASN A 152 2.29 27.43 -21.40
N LEU A 153 3.25 26.67 -21.89
CA LEU A 153 3.52 25.28 -21.58
C LEU A 153 4.73 25.23 -20.63
N ASN A 154 4.64 24.52 -19.50
CA ASN A 154 5.76 24.33 -18.57
C ASN A 154 5.81 22.88 -18.12
N LEU A 155 7.00 22.28 -18.09
CA LEU A 155 7.18 20.93 -17.57
C LEU A 155 7.03 20.93 -16.04
N ALA A 156 6.46 19.85 -15.49
CA ALA A 156 6.27 19.71 -14.05
C ALA A 156 7.53 19.26 -13.32
N ASP A 157 8.41 18.52 -14.00
CA ASP A 157 9.72 18.10 -13.51
C ASP A 157 10.78 19.10 -13.99
N SER A 158 11.46 19.76 -13.04
CA SER A 158 12.50 20.75 -13.33
C SER A 158 13.78 20.16 -13.89
N ALA A 159 13.93 18.83 -13.93
CA ALA A 159 15.07 18.16 -14.54
C ALA A 159 14.81 17.75 -16.01
N ALA A 160 13.56 17.71 -16.46
CA ALA A 160 13.18 17.21 -17.79
C ALA A 160 13.17 18.33 -18.85
N GLY A 161 13.76 18.13 -20.02
CA GLY A 161 13.74 19.10 -21.13
C GLY A 161 12.99 18.58 -22.36
N PHE A 162 12.74 19.45 -23.33
CA PHE A 162 12.29 19.07 -24.68
C PHE A 162 12.86 20.02 -25.73
N ASP A 163 13.27 19.52 -26.87
CA ASP A 163 13.82 20.30 -27.98
C ASP A 163 12.88 20.37 -29.18
N ARG A 164 11.79 19.58 -29.20
CA ARG A 164 10.74 19.64 -30.22
C ARG A 164 9.34 19.72 -29.61
N LEU A 165 8.50 20.59 -30.18
CA LEU A 165 7.11 20.76 -29.82
C LEU A 165 6.20 20.70 -31.05
N TRP A 166 5.29 19.74 -31.07
CA TRP A 166 4.30 19.59 -32.12
C TRP A 166 3.00 20.23 -31.65
N VAL A 167 2.37 21.03 -32.50
CA VAL A 167 1.10 21.70 -32.24
C VAL A 167 0.06 21.19 -33.23
N PHE A 168 -0.99 20.56 -32.71
CA PHE A 168 -2.10 20.03 -33.49
C PHE A 168 -3.32 20.95 -33.42
N TYR A 169 -3.96 21.16 -34.57
CA TYR A 169 -5.11 22.04 -34.77
C TYR A 169 -6.04 21.50 -35.87
N GLU A 170 -7.20 22.12 -36.05
CA GLU A 170 -8.17 21.72 -37.08
C GLU A 170 -7.70 22.14 -38.51
N PRO A 171 -7.62 21.22 -39.49
CA PRO A 171 -7.24 21.55 -40.87
C PRO A 171 -8.21 22.53 -41.52
N GLY A 172 -7.71 23.39 -42.41
CA GLY A 172 -8.50 24.46 -43.02
C GLY A 172 -8.64 25.70 -42.12
N ASN A 173 -8.16 25.64 -40.87
CA ASN A 173 -8.05 26.76 -39.96
C ASN A 173 -6.69 27.48 -40.07
N HIS A 174 -6.10 27.57 -41.28
CA HIS A 174 -4.91 28.41 -41.59
C HIS A 174 -5.23 29.92 -41.52
N THR A 175 -6.15 30.26 -40.64
CA THR A 175 -6.60 31.58 -40.26
C THR A 175 -5.78 32.11 -39.09
N TYR A 176 -4.86 31.32 -38.51
CA TYR A 176 -3.92 31.81 -37.50
C TYR A 176 -2.47 31.47 -37.87
N ASP A 177 -1.59 32.46 -37.80
CA ASP A 177 -0.13 32.23 -37.74
C ASP A 177 0.24 31.75 -36.35
N LEU A 178 0.90 30.59 -36.29
CA LEU A 178 1.44 30.04 -35.07
C LEU A 178 2.92 30.41 -34.95
N LYS A 179 3.30 30.92 -33.78
CA LYS A 179 4.71 31.09 -33.41
C LYS A 179 4.93 30.48 -32.04
N VAL A 180 6.05 29.78 -31.87
CA VAL A 180 6.42 29.13 -30.61
C VAL A 180 7.81 29.59 -30.20
N GLY A 181 8.01 29.95 -28.93
CA GLY A 181 9.31 30.41 -28.45
C GLY A 181 9.43 30.46 -26.93
N GLN A 182 10.55 30.99 -26.45
CA GLN A 182 10.80 31.30 -25.04
C GLN A 182 10.91 32.81 -24.81
N PRO A 183 10.59 33.31 -23.59
CA PRO A 183 10.98 34.66 -23.20
C PRO A 183 12.50 34.81 -23.18
N LYS A 184 13.03 35.90 -23.73
CA LYS A 184 14.43 36.30 -23.53
C LYS A 184 14.69 36.61 -22.05
N PRO A 185 15.93 36.48 -21.55
CA PRO A 185 16.28 36.92 -20.20
C PRO A 185 15.88 38.38 -19.97
N GLY A 186 15.09 38.64 -18.91
CA GLY A 186 14.59 39.99 -18.59
C GLY A 186 13.34 40.44 -19.37
N ALA A 187 12.68 39.54 -20.12
CA ALA A 187 11.47 39.84 -20.87
C ALA A 187 10.38 40.54 -20.03
N SER A 188 9.79 41.59 -20.60
CA SER A 188 8.76 42.40 -19.94
C SER A 188 7.36 41.85 -20.22
N THR A 189 6.48 41.84 -19.21
CA THR A 189 5.06 41.53 -19.38
C THR A 189 4.25 42.81 -19.51
N GLU A 190 3.54 42.97 -20.62
CA GLU A 190 2.60 44.06 -20.82
C GLU A 190 1.20 43.62 -20.37
N ARG A 191 0.56 44.39 -19.47
CA ARG A 191 -0.86 44.18 -19.13
C ARG A 191 -1.74 44.79 -20.21
N LYS A 192 -2.38 43.96 -21.02
CA LYS A 192 -3.39 44.41 -21.97
C LYS A 192 -4.79 44.08 -21.46
N PHE A 193 -5.69 45.06 -21.53
CA PHE A 193 -7.09 44.91 -21.20
C PHE A 193 -7.87 44.41 -22.42
N ILE A 194 -8.51 43.24 -22.29
CA ILE A 194 -9.36 42.69 -23.36
C ILE A 194 -10.81 43.18 -23.16
N PRO A 195 -11.46 43.78 -24.18
CA PRO A 195 -12.86 44.20 -24.09
C PRO A 195 -13.78 43.02 -23.76
N THR A 196 -14.68 43.20 -22.80
CA THR A 196 -15.61 42.15 -22.38
C THR A 196 -16.87 42.09 -23.25
N PRO A 197 -17.46 40.89 -23.45
CA PRO A 197 -18.71 40.76 -24.19
C PRO A 197 -19.91 41.34 -23.41
N GLU A 198 -20.89 41.85 -24.15
CA GLU A 198 -22.13 42.47 -23.67
C GLU A 198 -22.95 41.57 -22.70
N LYS A 199 -23.69 42.19 -21.76
CA LYS A 199 -24.54 41.46 -20.80
C LYS A 199 -25.68 40.74 -21.53
N VAL A 200 -25.85 39.44 -21.28
CA VAL A 200 -26.93 38.63 -21.87
C VAL A 200 -27.94 38.23 -20.80
N TYR A 201 -29.22 38.42 -21.12
CA TYR A 201 -30.35 38.11 -20.24
C TYR A 201 -31.10 36.85 -20.72
N HIS A 202 -31.65 36.12 -19.77
CA HIS A 202 -32.55 35.00 -19.99
C HIS A 202 -33.88 35.26 -19.27
N THR A 203 -34.99 35.16 -20.00
CA THR A 203 -36.34 35.24 -19.43
C THR A 203 -36.81 33.86 -18.99
N VAL A 204 -37.00 33.67 -17.68
CA VAL A 204 -37.41 32.41 -17.04
C VAL A 204 -38.76 31.95 -17.59
N ARG A 205 -38.86 30.69 -18.01
CA ARG A 205 -40.12 30.04 -18.44
C ARG A 205 -40.71 29.21 -17.31
N SER A 206 -42.01 28.90 -17.42
CA SER A 206 -42.68 28.01 -16.46
C SER A 206 -41.98 26.65 -16.41
N GLY A 207 -41.66 26.17 -15.20
CA GLY A 207 -40.94 24.92 -14.96
C GLY A 207 -39.40 25.00 -15.04
N GLU A 208 -38.82 26.14 -15.39
CA GLU A 208 -37.36 26.31 -15.34
C GLU A 208 -36.86 26.56 -13.91
N SER A 209 -35.73 25.95 -13.55
CA SER A 209 -35.00 26.18 -12.30
C SER A 209 -33.67 26.88 -12.59
N LEU A 210 -33.06 27.51 -11.59
CA LEU A 210 -31.71 28.06 -11.72
C LEU A 210 -30.71 26.99 -12.22
N TYR A 211 -30.93 25.73 -11.84
CA TYR A 211 -30.14 24.60 -12.32
C TYR A 211 -30.35 24.32 -13.82
N SER A 212 -31.60 24.28 -14.30
CA SER A 212 -31.87 24.05 -15.72
C SER A 212 -31.39 25.21 -16.60
N ILE A 213 -31.51 26.46 -16.10
CA ILE A 213 -30.99 27.66 -16.75
C ILE A 213 -29.45 27.65 -16.76
N GLY A 214 -28.81 27.30 -15.64
CA GLY A 214 -27.36 27.13 -15.57
C GLY A 214 -26.83 26.10 -16.58
N ARG A 215 -27.52 24.96 -16.70
CA ARG A 215 -27.22 23.94 -17.72
C ARG A 215 -27.38 24.46 -19.14
N LYS A 216 -28.42 25.27 -19.41
CA LYS A 216 -28.69 25.84 -20.74
C LYS A 216 -27.58 26.78 -21.21
N TYR A 217 -27.04 27.61 -20.30
CA TYR A 217 -26.01 28.60 -20.61
C TYR A 217 -24.58 28.15 -20.25
N GLY A 218 -24.41 26.95 -19.68
CA GLY A 218 -23.10 26.41 -19.31
C GLY A 218 -22.44 27.13 -18.12
N ILE A 219 -23.25 27.66 -17.20
CA ILE A 219 -22.83 28.46 -16.04
C ILE A 219 -23.34 27.82 -14.74
N SER A 220 -22.59 27.97 -13.65
CA SER A 220 -23.01 27.42 -12.35
C SER A 220 -24.19 28.20 -11.78
N VAL A 221 -25.02 27.51 -10.99
CA VAL A 221 -26.12 28.12 -10.23
C VAL A 221 -25.60 29.26 -9.36
N SER A 222 -24.44 29.08 -8.71
CA SER A 222 -23.79 30.10 -7.89
C SER A 222 -23.45 31.36 -8.68
N LYS A 223 -23.05 31.24 -9.96
CA LYS A 223 -22.69 32.39 -10.79
C LYS A 223 -23.93 33.15 -11.24
N ILE A 224 -25.00 32.46 -11.66
CA ILE A 224 -26.32 33.08 -11.92
C ILE A 224 -26.82 33.79 -10.66
N GLN A 225 -26.72 33.15 -9.50
CA GLN A 225 -27.15 33.72 -8.24
C GLN A 225 -26.39 35.02 -7.94
N SER A 226 -25.06 35.00 -8.05
CA SER A 226 -24.23 36.18 -7.83
C SER A 226 -24.53 37.33 -8.79
N TRP A 227 -24.75 37.05 -10.08
CA TRP A 227 -25.02 38.08 -11.08
C TRP A 227 -26.42 38.69 -10.99
N ASN A 228 -27.32 38.04 -10.25
CA ASN A 228 -28.72 38.44 -10.10
C ASN A 228 -29.11 38.75 -8.65
N ASN A 229 -28.13 38.85 -7.74
CA ASN A 229 -28.33 39.06 -6.31
C ASN A 229 -29.36 38.09 -5.68
N LEU A 230 -29.29 36.81 -6.07
CA LEU A 230 -30.16 35.75 -5.53
C LEU A 230 -29.42 34.97 -4.44
N GLY A 231 -30.09 34.72 -3.32
CA GLY A 231 -29.61 33.85 -2.26
C GLY A 231 -29.84 32.37 -2.57
N SER A 232 -29.29 31.49 -1.73
CA SER A 232 -29.43 30.02 -1.87
C SER A 232 -30.87 29.52 -1.79
N LYS A 233 -31.77 30.29 -1.16
CA LYS A 233 -33.21 30.00 -1.02
C LYS A 233 -34.11 30.86 -1.92
N SER A 234 -33.54 31.73 -2.77
CA SER A 234 -34.34 32.62 -3.61
C SER A 234 -35.12 31.83 -4.66
N LEU A 235 -36.42 32.07 -4.72
CA LEU A 235 -37.31 31.52 -5.75
C LEU A 235 -37.26 32.39 -7.01
N ILE A 236 -37.21 31.76 -8.19
CA ILE A 236 -37.35 32.44 -9.49
C ILE A 236 -38.77 32.29 -10.00
N ARG A 237 -39.26 33.30 -10.74
CA ARG A 237 -40.64 33.34 -11.26
C ARG A 237 -40.66 33.33 -12.78
N PRO A 238 -41.67 32.73 -13.44
CA PRO A 238 -41.87 32.87 -14.87
C PRO A 238 -41.89 34.36 -15.28
N LYS A 239 -41.30 34.67 -16.43
CA LYS A 239 -41.06 36.01 -17.00
C LYS A 239 -39.99 36.86 -16.28
N GLN A 240 -39.38 36.39 -15.20
CA GLN A 240 -38.23 37.07 -14.59
C GLN A 240 -37.03 37.06 -15.55
N LYS A 241 -36.38 38.21 -15.73
CA LYS A 241 -35.12 38.29 -16.50
C LYS A 241 -33.94 38.05 -15.56
N LEU A 242 -33.10 37.09 -15.91
CA LEU A 242 -31.86 36.78 -15.21
C LEU A 242 -30.65 37.05 -16.11
N VAL A 243 -29.64 37.73 -15.59
CA VAL A 243 -28.31 37.85 -16.19
C VAL A 243 -27.67 36.46 -16.23
N VAL A 244 -27.43 35.96 -17.44
CA VAL A 244 -26.78 34.67 -17.70
C VAL A 244 -25.40 34.84 -18.35
N LYS A 245 -25.02 36.08 -18.63
CA LYS A 245 -23.66 36.48 -18.99
C LYS A 245 -23.47 37.90 -18.48
N ASN A 246 -22.60 38.09 -17.51
CA ASN A 246 -22.24 39.43 -17.04
C ASN A 246 -20.98 39.85 -17.82
N GLY A 247 -21.01 41.00 -18.49
CA GLY A 247 -19.77 41.62 -18.98
C GLY A 247 -18.92 41.94 -17.76
N GLU A 248 -17.91 41.14 -17.47
CA GLU A 248 -16.97 41.39 -16.37
C GLU A 248 -16.13 42.65 -16.71
N LEU A 249 -15.46 43.24 -15.72
CA LEU A 249 -14.44 44.28 -16.00
C LEU A 249 -13.36 43.66 -16.93
N PRO A 250 -12.73 44.46 -17.81
CA PRO A 250 -11.71 43.92 -18.70
C PRO A 250 -10.65 43.21 -17.86
N SER A 251 -10.45 41.93 -18.13
CA SER A 251 -9.41 41.16 -17.45
C SER A 251 -8.09 41.69 -17.98
N ALA A 252 -7.28 42.30 -17.11
CA ALA A 252 -5.88 42.58 -17.42
C ALA A 252 -5.19 41.24 -17.61
N VAL A 253 -4.55 41.06 -18.76
CA VAL A 253 -3.77 39.85 -18.98
C VAL A 253 -2.35 40.18 -19.35
N ASP A 254 -1.42 39.53 -18.66
CA ASP A 254 0.00 39.64 -18.92
C ASP A 254 0.31 38.97 -20.25
N ARG A 255 0.75 39.77 -21.22
CA ARG A 255 1.24 39.34 -22.53
C ARG A 255 2.75 39.56 -22.57
N ILE A 256 3.49 38.58 -23.09
CA ILE A 256 4.91 38.78 -23.41
C ILE A 256 4.99 39.37 -24.82
N LYS A 257 5.77 40.44 -24.98
CA LYS A 257 5.95 41.11 -26.26
C LYS A 257 6.62 40.17 -27.27
N VAL A 258 6.22 40.28 -28.54
CA VAL A 258 6.75 39.45 -29.63
C VAL A 258 8.27 39.63 -29.79
N ASP A 259 8.77 40.85 -29.58
CA ASP A 259 10.19 41.18 -29.69
C ASP A 259 11.03 40.69 -28.48
N ASP A 260 10.35 40.43 -27.35
CA ASP A 260 10.94 39.86 -26.13
C ASP A 260 11.02 38.32 -26.19
N MET A 261 10.66 37.71 -27.32
CA MET A 261 10.70 36.26 -27.54
C MET A 261 11.93 35.82 -28.32
N GLN A 262 12.51 34.69 -27.92
CA GLN A 262 13.40 33.87 -28.73
C GLN A 262 12.56 32.78 -29.40
N TRP A 263 12.38 32.88 -30.71
CA TRP A 263 11.52 31.99 -31.49
C TRP A 263 12.20 30.66 -31.82
N ALA A 264 11.43 29.58 -31.75
CA ALA A 264 11.80 28.28 -32.27
C ALA A 264 11.83 28.30 -33.81
N ALA A 265 12.70 27.49 -34.40
CA ALA A 265 12.63 27.22 -35.83
C ALA A 265 11.40 26.36 -36.12
N VAL A 266 10.83 26.49 -37.31
CA VAL A 266 9.78 25.58 -37.77
C VAL A 266 10.44 24.44 -38.52
N ASP A 267 10.46 23.26 -37.90
CA ASP A 267 11.03 22.03 -38.47
C ASP A 267 10.14 21.48 -39.59
N ARG A 268 8.84 21.31 -39.31
CA ARG A 268 7.90 20.65 -40.23
C ARG A 268 6.49 21.25 -40.16
N GLN A 269 5.84 21.42 -41.31
CA GLN A 269 4.44 21.86 -41.39
C GLN A 269 3.63 20.90 -42.27
N ILE A 270 2.50 20.42 -41.76
CA ILE A 270 1.56 19.56 -42.50
C ILE A 270 0.17 20.16 -42.42
N PHE A 271 -0.11 21.08 -43.35
CA PHE A 271 -1.37 21.81 -43.40
C PHE A 271 -2.62 20.93 -43.53
N PRO A 272 -2.65 19.88 -44.38
CA PRO A 272 -3.82 18.99 -44.49
C PRO A 272 -4.18 18.25 -43.19
N LEU A 273 -3.20 18.03 -42.30
CA LEU A 273 -3.39 17.35 -41.02
C LEU A 273 -3.56 18.32 -39.84
N GLY A 274 -3.37 19.62 -40.08
CA GLY A 274 -3.40 20.64 -39.05
C GLY A 274 -2.30 20.44 -38.01
N MET A 275 -1.04 20.31 -38.46
CA MET A 275 0.10 20.07 -37.58
C MET A 275 1.29 20.96 -37.96
N GLN A 276 1.96 21.52 -36.95
CA GLN A 276 3.25 22.21 -37.10
C GLN A 276 4.21 21.76 -35.99
N VAL A 277 5.47 21.52 -36.35
CA VAL A 277 6.55 21.08 -35.46
C VAL A 277 7.56 22.21 -35.34
N PHE A 278 7.89 22.57 -34.11
CA PHE A 278 8.83 23.61 -33.76
C PHE A 278 10.02 23.00 -33.03
N GLU A 279 11.22 23.47 -33.32
CA GLU A 279 12.45 22.93 -32.75
C GLU A 279 13.39 24.01 -32.21
N TRP A 280 14.21 23.62 -31.23
CA TRP A 280 15.28 24.40 -30.65
C TRP A 280 16.59 23.61 -30.70
N ASP A 281 17.72 24.32 -30.81
CA ASP A 281 19.05 23.69 -30.77
C ASP A 281 19.38 23.04 -29.42
N GLN A 282 18.67 23.43 -28.35
CA GLN A 282 18.89 22.96 -26.99
C GLN A 282 17.54 22.67 -26.31
N PRO A 283 17.47 21.66 -25.41
CA PRO A 283 16.25 21.35 -24.67
C PRO A 283 15.75 22.51 -23.80
N GLN A 284 14.43 22.69 -23.78
CA GLN A 284 13.69 23.74 -23.09
C GLN A 284 12.82 23.15 -21.96
N GLN A 285 12.60 23.93 -20.89
CA GLN A 285 11.74 23.58 -19.74
C GLN A 285 10.31 24.11 -19.86
N ALA A 286 10.12 25.10 -20.72
CA ALA A 286 8.85 25.76 -20.98
C ALA A 286 8.73 26.03 -22.48
N ALA A 287 7.59 26.50 -22.95
CA ALA A 287 7.42 27.15 -24.25
C ALA A 287 6.15 28.00 -24.26
N ILE A 288 6.12 29.00 -25.13
CA ILE A 288 4.97 29.87 -25.32
C ILE A 288 4.50 29.75 -26.76
N VAL A 289 3.26 29.31 -26.93
CA VAL A 289 2.57 29.19 -28.22
C VAL A 289 1.69 30.42 -28.41
N GLN A 290 1.97 31.20 -29.44
CA GLN A 290 1.19 32.38 -29.83
C GLN A 290 0.46 32.12 -31.14
N GLY A 291 -0.82 32.48 -31.19
CA GLY A 291 -1.63 32.44 -32.41
C GLY A 291 -2.11 33.82 -32.80
N PHE A 292 -1.94 34.19 -34.07
CA PHE A 292 -2.34 35.49 -34.62
C PHE A 292 -3.29 35.32 -35.80
N LYS A 293 -4.49 35.91 -35.76
CA LYS A 293 -5.45 35.77 -36.84
C LYS A 293 -4.98 36.43 -38.15
N LYS A 294 -5.17 35.73 -39.26
CA LYS A 294 -4.93 36.14 -40.66
C LYS A 294 -6.23 36.64 -41.30
N GLY A 295 -6.28 37.93 -41.61
CA GLY A 295 -7.37 38.55 -42.37
C GLY A 295 -8.77 38.24 -41.82
N ASP A 296 -9.74 38.10 -42.72
CA ASP A 296 -11.18 37.90 -42.41
C ASP A 296 -11.62 36.43 -42.38
N ALA A 297 -10.69 35.47 -42.45
CA ALA A 297 -11.02 34.05 -42.53
C ALA A 297 -11.43 33.46 -41.16
N GLN A 298 -12.57 32.74 -41.12
CA GLN A 298 -13.27 32.08 -39.97
C GLN A 298 -13.25 32.74 -38.57
N LYS A 299 -14.32 32.50 -37.79
CA LYS A 299 -14.59 33.18 -36.50
C LYS A 299 -13.74 32.70 -35.29
N TYR A 300 -12.94 31.62 -35.38
CA TYR A 300 -12.30 31.02 -34.18
C TYR A 300 -11.07 30.11 -34.47
N ALA A 301 -10.09 30.09 -33.56
CA ALA A 301 -9.00 29.10 -33.53
C ALA A 301 -9.46 27.81 -32.81
N ASN A 302 -8.98 26.63 -33.24
CA ASN A 302 -9.25 25.33 -32.61
C ASN A 302 -7.96 24.49 -32.50
N LEU A 303 -7.52 24.18 -31.27
CA LEU A 303 -6.35 23.34 -30.99
C LEU A 303 -6.78 21.97 -30.48
N THR A 304 -6.13 20.92 -30.99
CA THR A 304 -6.51 19.51 -30.75
C THR A 304 -5.46 18.72 -29.98
N GLY A 305 -4.24 19.22 -29.79
CA GLY A 305 -3.20 18.52 -29.04
C GLY A 305 -1.82 19.16 -29.12
N PHE A 306 -0.91 18.68 -28.27
CA PHE A 306 0.52 18.96 -28.32
C PHE A 306 1.30 17.65 -28.21
N TYR A 307 2.48 17.55 -28.81
CA TYR A 307 3.42 16.45 -28.54
C TYR A 307 4.77 17.05 -28.14
N VAL A 308 5.22 16.72 -26.93
CA VAL A 308 6.42 17.25 -26.29
C VAL A 308 7.51 16.21 -26.38
N GLU A 309 8.58 16.54 -27.10
CA GLU A 309 9.63 15.58 -27.45
C GLU A 309 11.02 16.09 -27.07
N ASP A 310 11.79 15.24 -26.41
CA ASP A 310 13.24 15.36 -26.25
C ASP A 310 13.91 14.44 -27.28
N SER A 311 14.38 14.98 -28.40
CA SER A 311 14.96 14.20 -29.51
C SER A 311 16.19 13.38 -29.10
N GLN A 312 16.89 13.78 -28.03
CA GLN A 312 18.09 13.14 -27.53
C GLN A 312 17.82 12.06 -26.48
N ALA A 313 16.62 12.05 -25.87
CA ALA A 313 16.25 11.05 -24.88
C ALA A 313 16.11 9.64 -25.48
N SER A 314 16.57 8.63 -24.73
CA SER A 314 16.38 7.20 -25.02
C SER A 314 15.53 6.56 -23.93
N GLY A 315 14.53 5.77 -24.31
CA GLY A 315 13.65 5.14 -23.32
C GLY A 315 12.21 5.01 -23.82
N ILE A 316 11.29 4.88 -22.86
CA ILE A 316 9.86 4.78 -23.13
C ILE A 316 9.21 6.16 -23.17
N VAL A 317 8.46 6.43 -24.23
CA VAL A 317 7.49 7.52 -24.31
C VAL A 317 6.08 6.93 -24.20
N TYR A 318 5.29 7.38 -23.22
CA TYR A 318 3.96 6.81 -22.96
C TYR A 318 2.86 7.86 -23.10
N SER A 319 2.20 7.88 -24.26
CA SER A 319 1.14 8.81 -24.62
C SER A 319 -0.23 8.26 -24.24
N ALA A 320 -0.97 8.98 -23.38
CA ALA A 320 -2.31 8.60 -22.94
C ALA A 320 -3.39 9.48 -23.60
N ILE A 321 -4.34 8.85 -24.31
CA ILE A 321 -5.46 9.51 -24.99
C ILE A 321 -6.77 9.03 -24.35
N GLY A 322 -7.24 9.76 -23.34
CA GLY A 322 -8.50 9.43 -22.65
C GLY A 322 -9.58 10.47 -22.89
N SER A 323 -10.83 10.03 -23.06
CA SER A 323 -12.01 10.89 -23.12
C SER A 323 -13.18 10.34 -22.32
N ASN A 324 -13.59 11.09 -21.30
CA ASN A 324 -14.64 10.72 -20.35
C ASN A 324 -15.96 10.40 -21.09
N GLY A 325 -16.42 9.16 -20.92
CA GLY A 325 -17.67 8.66 -21.50
C GLY A 325 -17.58 8.24 -22.97
N ALA A 326 -16.38 8.19 -23.55
CA ALA A 326 -16.19 7.79 -24.94
C ALA A 326 -16.41 6.29 -25.16
N LYS A 327 -16.89 5.96 -26.36
CA LYS A 327 -16.99 4.62 -26.94
C LYS A 327 -16.13 4.57 -28.21
N TYR A 328 -15.89 3.40 -28.78
CA TYR A 328 -15.23 3.25 -30.09
C TYR A 328 -15.86 4.16 -31.16
N LEU A 329 -17.20 4.12 -31.28
CA LEU A 329 -17.97 4.96 -32.20
C LEU A 329 -17.69 6.46 -32.03
N ASP A 330 -17.41 6.93 -30.81
CA ASP A 330 -17.19 8.35 -30.56
C ASP A 330 -15.86 8.84 -31.14
N TYR A 331 -14.85 7.97 -31.26
CA TYR A 331 -13.63 8.26 -32.00
C TYR A 331 -13.83 8.10 -33.51
N ASN A 332 -14.53 7.04 -33.95
CA ASN A 332 -14.77 6.74 -35.38
C ASN A 332 -15.47 7.86 -36.16
N LYS A 333 -16.21 8.73 -35.45
CA LYS A 333 -16.87 9.92 -36.02
C LYS A 333 -15.90 10.96 -36.59
N TYR A 334 -14.65 11.01 -36.11
CA TYR A 334 -13.72 12.08 -36.41
C TYR A 334 -12.56 11.54 -37.25
N ASN A 335 -12.58 11.79 -38.55
CA ASN A 335 -11.47 11.40 -39.43
C ASN A 335 -10.16 12.09 -39.01
N LEU A 336 -10.24 13.34 -38.56
CA LEU A 336 -9.07 14.09 -38.10
C LEU A 336 -8.32 13.39 -36.96
N PHE A 337 -9.04 12.68 -36.08
CA PHE A 337 -8.43 11.91 -35.01
C PHE A 337 -7.43 10.88 -35.57
N PHE A 338 -7.84 10.06 -36.52
CA PHE A 338 -6.99 9.01 -37.11
C PHE A 338 -5.91 9.59 -38.02
N GLU A 339 -6.21 10.69 -38.71
CA GLU A 339 -5.22 11.41 -39.53
C GLU A 339 -4.07 11.93 -38.67
N GLN A 340 -4.35 12.59 -37.53
CA GLN A 340 -3.31 13.07 -36.62
C GLN A 340 -2.66 11.95 -35.80
N LEU A 341 -3.42 10.91 -35.42
CA LEU A 341 -2.88 9.73 -34.74
C LEU A 341 -1.83 9.03 -35.60
N GLY A 342 -2.03 8.99 -36.92
CA GLY A 342 -1.09 8.42 -37.88
C GLY A 342 0.28 9.11 -37.94
N GLU A 343 0.39 10.35 -37.45
CA GLU A 343 1.69 11.06 -37.36
C GLU A 343 2.43 10.80 -36.06
N LEU A 344 1.78 10.23 -35.04
CA LEU A 344 2.46 9.88 -33.79
C LEU A 344 3.38 8.66 -34.02
N PRO A 345 4.62 8.68 -33.53
CA PRO A 345 5.45 7.48 -33.50
C PRO A 345 4.81 6.51 -32.48
N ALA A 346 4.42 5.31 -32.94
CA ALA A 346 3.77 4.32 -32.10
C ALA A 346 4.32 2.92 -32.38
N ASP A 347 4.96 2.32 -31.39
CA ASP A 347 5.50 0.95 -31.41
C ASP A 347 4.54 -0.05 -30.75
N LEU A 348 3.57 0.46 -29.99
CA LEU A 348 2.45 -0.31 -29.43
C LEU A 348 1.22 0.59 -29.27
N TYR A 349 0.09 0.09 -29.74
CA TYR A 349 -1.23 0.64 -29.44
C TYR A 349 -1.93 -0.19 -28.37
N ILE A 350 -2.48 0.47 -27.35
CA ILE A 350 -3.33 -0.16 -26.34
C ILE A 350 -4.72 0.50 -26.37
N PHE A 351 -5.78 -0.28 -26.55
CA PHE A 351 -7.16 0.23 -26.58
C PHE A 351 -7.96 -0.25 -25.37
N SER A 352 -8.30 0.68 -24.49
CA SER A 352 -9.07 0.45 -23.26
C SER A 352 -10.40 1.19 -23.29
N MET A 353 -11.34 0.63 -24.06
CA MET A 353 -12.74 1.04 -24.17
C MET A 353 -13.66 -0.15 -23.86
N GLY A 354 -14.97 0.03 -23.90
CA GLY A 354 -15.96 -1.01 -23.61
C GLY A 354 -16.88 -0.65 -22.44
N THR A 355 -16.40 0.10 -21.45
CA THR A 355 -17.19 0.42 -20.25
C THR A 355 -18.46 1.18 -20.64
N ASN A 356 -18.37 2.20 -21.49
CA ASN A 356 -19.52 3.03 -21.87
C ASN A 356 -20.48 2.31 -22.83
N GLU A 357 -19.98 1.37 -23.62
CA GLU A 357 -20.74 0.46 -24.47
C GLU A 357 -21.67 -0.43 -23.62
N CYS A 358 -21.21 -0.85 -22.44
CA CYS A 358 -22.00 -1.62 -21.47
C CYS A 358 -23.19 -0.84 -20.87
N PHE A 359 -23.21 0.49 -20.96
CA PHE A 359 -24.28 1.34 -20.44
C PHE A 359 -25.21 1.91 -21.53
N ALA A 360 -25.01 1.52 -22.79
CA ALA A 360 -25.81 1.99 -23.93
C ALA A 360 -26.77 0.89 -24.43
N PRO A 361 -27.99 0.76 -23.88
CA PRO A 361 -28.90 -0.34 -24.21
C PRO A 361 -29.37 -0.34 -25.66
N THR A 362 -29.43 0.83 -26.31
CA THR A 362 -29.81 0.97 -27.72
C THR A 362 -28.64 0.73 -28.69
N TYR A 363 -27.42 0.55 -28.19
CA TYR A 363 -26.23 0.34 -29.01
C TYR A 363 -25.98 -1.15 -29.11
N SER A 364 -26.42 -1.79 -30.20
CA SER A 364 -26.44 -3.25 -30.33
C SER A 364 -25.03 -3.86 -30.35
N LEU A 365 -24.92 -5.15 -29.99
CA LEU A 365 -23.61 -5.84 -29.98
C LEU A 365 -22.97 -5.90 -31.37
N LYS A 366 -23.76 -5.99 -32.44
CA LYS A 366 -23.29 -5.92 -33.83
C LYS A 366 -22.71 -4.55 -34.17
N GLU A 367 -23.30 -3.48 -33.66
CA GLU A 367 -22.75 -2.13 -33.87
C GLU A 367 -21.47 -1.93 -33.05
N VAL A 368 -21.39 -2.50 -31.83
CA VAL A 368 -20.13 -2.53 -31.06
C VAL A 368 -19.04 -3.26 -31.83
N GLU A 369 -19.32 -4.46 -32.35
CA GLU A 369 -18.38 -5.23 -33.17
C GLU A 369 -17.90 -4.42 -34.39
N ARG A 370 -18.84 -3.85 -35.15
CA ARG A 370 -18.55 -2.99 -36.31
C ARG A 370 -17.62 -1.84 -35.94
N ASP A 371 -17.88 -1.17 -34.82
CA ASP A 371 -17.14 0.04 -34.46
C ASP A 371 -15.77 -0.29 -33.86
N VAL A 372 -15.60 -1.41 -33.17
CA VAL A 372 -14.27 -1.92 -32.76
C VAL A 372 -13.44 -2.27 -34.00
N LEU A 373 -14.05 -2.96 -34.99
CA LEU A 373 -13.39 -3.29 -36.26
C LEU A 373 -12.99 -2.04 -37.05
N ASP A 374 -13.91 -1.09 -37.24
CA ASP A 374 -13.64 0.17 -37.94
C ASP A 374 -12.49 0.93 -37.27
N PHE A 375 -12.45 0.96 -35.93
CA PHE A 375 -11.36 1.60 -35.20
C PHE A 375 -10.00 0.94 -35.49
N ILE A 376 -9.93 -0.40 -35.38
CA ILE A 376 -8.71 -1.17 -35.67
C ILE A 376 -8.27 -0.97 -37.13
N HIS A 377 -9.19 -1.05 -38.08
CA HIS A 377 -8.89 -0.90 -39.51
C HIS A 377 -8.39 0.50 -39.84
N ARG A 378 -8.95 1.55 -39.23
CA ARG A 378 -8.48 2.92 -39.41
C ARG A 378 -7.08 3.15 -38.84
N VAL A 379 -6.76 2.56 -37.68
CA VAL A 379 -5.40 2.60 -37.12
C VAL A 379 -4.43 1.83 -38.04
N ARG A 380 -4.79 0.59 -38.44
CA ARG A 380 -3.97 -0.23 -39.35
C ARG A 380 -3.75 0.41 -40.71
N LYS A 381 -4.74 1.16 -41.22
CA LYS A 381 -4.59 1.90 -42.48
C LYS A 381 -3.44 2.92 -42.41
N LYS A 382 -3.18 3.48 -41.23
CA LYS A 382 -2.06 4.41 -40.99
C LYS A 382 -0.79 3.69 -40.59
N HIS A 383 -0.87 2.70 -39.71
CA HIS A 383 0.27 1.90 -39.24
C HIS A 383 0.00 0.39 -39.38
N PRO A 384 0.21 -0.20 -40.58
CA PRO A 384 -0.17 -1.59 -40.87
C PRO A 384 0.50 -2.64 -39.97
N ASN A 385 1.72 -2.35 -39.50
CA ASN A 385 2.55 -3.28 -38.74
C ASN A 385 2.59 -3.00 -37.24
N ALA A 386 1.88 -1.97 -36.76
CA ALA A 386 1.92 -1.61 -35.35
C ALA A 386 1.21 -2.68 -34.50
N PRO A 387 1.87 -3.25 -33.48
CA PRO A 387 1.23 -4.13 -32.51
C PRO A 387 0.05 -3.43 -31.82
N ILE A 388 -1.06 -4.17 -31.66
CA ILE A 388 -2.28 -3.70 -31.00
C ILE A 388 -2.62 -4.65 -29.84
N LEU A 389 -2.96 -4.06 -28.70
CA LEU A 389 -3.48 -4.73 -27.51
C LEU A 389 -4.84 -4.16 -27.14
N LEU A 390 -5.89 -4.99 -27.14
CA LEU A 390 -7.21 -4.60 -26.62
C LEU A 390 -7.31 -4.95 -25.13
N THR A 391 -8.02 -4.15 -24.33
CA THR A 391 -8.43 -4.56 -22.98
C THR A 391 -9.94 -4.67 -22.88
N THR A 392 -10.45 -5.66 -22.15
CA THR A 392 -11.89 -5.80 -21.92
C THR A 392 -12.39 -4.81 -20.85
N PRO A 393 -13.68 -4.43 -20.84
CA PRO A 393 -14.23 -3.53 -19.83
C PRO A 393 -14.14 -4.12 -18.42
N ALA A 394 -14.04 -3.25 -17.42
CA ALA A 394 -14.16 -3.64 -16.02
C ALA A 394 -15.58 -4.16 -15.73
N ASP A 395 -15.70 -5.07 -14.76
CA ASP A 395 -17.02 -5.41 -14.22
C ASP A 395 -17.72 -4.14 -13.68
N SER A 396 -19.05 -4.07 -13.78
CA SER A 396 -19.80 -2.85 -13.43
C SER A 396 -21.24 -3.14 -12.96
N TYR A 397 -21.83 -2.20 -12.21
CA TYR A 397 -23.23 -2.27 -11.79
C TYR A 397 -24.04 -1.11 -12.39
N THR A 398 -25.31 -1.36 -12.63
CA THR A 398 -26.32 -0.34 -13.01
C THR A 398 -27.13 0.09 -11.78
N GLY A 399 -27.77 1.26 -11.87
CA GLY A 399 -28.61 1.79 -10.78
C GLY A 399 -27.83 2.50 -9.67
N ARG A 400 -28.56 2.96 -8.63
CA ARG A 400 -27.99 3.72 -7.49
C ARG A 400 -28.62 3.27 -6.16
N GLY A 401 -27.86 3.37 -5.08
CA GLY A 401 -28.35 3.09 -3.72
C GLY A 401 -28.81 1.63 -3.58
N ARG A 402 -30.03 1.43 -3.04
CA ARG A 402 -30.64 0.12 -2.83
C ARG A 402 -31.07 -0.59 -4.13
N ASN A 403 -31.16 0.13 -5.25
CA ASN A 403 -31.61 -0.41 -6.56
C ASN A 403 -30.44 -0.81 -7.47
N ARG A 404 -29.25 -1.00 -6.91
CA ARG A 404 -28.05 -1.34 -7.68
C ARG A 404 -28.09 -2.81 -8.12
N LYS A 405 -27.82 -3.09 -9.40
CA LYS A 405 -27.87 -4.45 -9.99
C LYS A 405 -26.63 -4.69 -10.86
N PHE A 406 -26.15 -5.93 -10.89
CA PHE A 406 -25.06 -6.36 -11.77
C PHE A 406 -25.37 -6.00 -13.23
N ASN A 407 -24.36 -5.60 -14.01
CA ASN A 407 -24.53 -5.26 -15.42
C ASN A 407 -24.16 -6.46 -16.32
N PRO A 408 -25.13 -7.28 -16.74
CA PRO A 408 -24.85 -8.47 -17.57
C PRO A 408 -24.31 -8.11 -18.97
N ARG A 409 -24.45 -6.86 -19.40
CA ARG A 409 -23.93 -6.41 -20.69
C ARG A 409 -22.39 -6.37 -20.74
N VAL A 410 -21.72 -6.34 -19.59
CA VAL A 410 -20.25 -6.32 -19.53
C VAL A 410 -19.65 -7.55 -20.16
N GLU A 411 -20.14 -8.74 -19.79
CA GLU A 411 -19.69 -10.01 -20.35
C GLU A 411 -19.92 -10.07 -21.87
N GLN A 412 -21.09 -9.62 -22.34
CA GLN A 412 -21.43 -9.58 -23.76
C GLN A 412 -20.50 -8.66 -24.58
N VAL A 413 -20.18 -7.47 -24.07
CA VAL A 413 -19.26 -6.54 -24.74
C VAL A 413 -17.82 -7.06 -24.68
N ARG A 414 -17.43 -7.69 -23.56
CA ARG A 414 -16.15 -8.37 -23.41
C ARG A 414 -15.98 -9.48 -24.45
N ASP A 415 -17.00 -10.30 -24.67
CA ASP A 415 -16.99 -11.37 -25.68
C ASP A 415 -16.76 -10.80 -27.08
N VAL A 416 -17.52 -9.76 -27.46
CA VAL A 416 -17.35 -9.07 -28.75
C VAL A 416 -15.92 -8.55 -28.94
N ILE A 417 -15.32 -7.92 -27.92
CA ILE A 417 -13.95 -7.39 -28.00
C ILE A 417 -12.94 -8.53 -28.18
N ILE A 418 -13.11 -9.65 -27.48
CA ILE A 418 -12.21 -10.82 -27.60
C ILE A 418 -12.39 -11.49 -28.97
N GLU A 419 -13.61 -11.66 -29.46
CA GLU A 419 -13.90 -12.21 -30.79
C GLU A 419 -13.27 -11.35 -31.88
N VAL A 420 -13.41 -10.02 -31.80
CA VAL A 420 -12.74 -9.09 -32.71
C VAL A 420 -11.22 -9.20 -32.58
N ALA A 421 -10.67 -9.31 -31.38
CA ALA A 421 -9.22 -9.48 -31.18
C ALA A 421 -8.69 -10.75 -31.86
N GLN A 422 -9.45 -11.85 -31.77
CA GLN A 422 -9.11 -13.11 -32.41
C GLN A 422 -9.22 -13.04 -33.94
N LYS A 423 -10.31 -12.46 -34.45
CA LYS A 423 -10.57 -12.28 -35.90
C LYS A 423 -9.51 -11.39 -36.55
N GLU A 424 -9.18 -10.28 -35.90
CA GLU A 424 -8.18 -9.32 -36.37
C GLU A 424 -6.75 -9.72 -36.04
N GLN A 425 -6.54 -10.85 -35.33
CA GLN A 425 -5.21 -11.33 -34.95
C GLN A 425 -4.41 -10.26 -34.18
N VAL A 426 -5.03 -9.68 -33.16
CA VAL A 426 -4.40 -8.73 -32.23
C VAL A 426 -4.37 -9.31 -30.82
N ALA A 427 -3.51 -8.77 -29.96
CA ALA A 427 -3.42 -9.19 -28.58
C ALA A 427 -4.60 -8.65 -27.76
N TYR A 428 -4.95 -9.33 -26.67
CA TYR A 428 -5.95 -8.82 -25.73
C TYR A 428 -5.60 -9.15 -24.27
N TRP A 429 -6.03 -8.29 -23.36
CA TRP A 429 -5.98 -8.52 -21.92
C TRP A 429 -7.42 -8.54 -21.37
N ASP A 430 -7.83 -9.70 -20.86
CA ASP A 430 -9.19 -9.90 -20.37
C ASP A 430 -9.33 -9.39 -18.93
N TRP A 431 -9.33 -8.08 -18.79
CA TRP A 431 -9.45 -7.38 -17.51
C TRP A 431 -10.67 -7.82 -16.70
N TRP A 432 -11.82 -8.04 -17.34
CA TRP A 432 -13.02 -8.55 -16.68
C TRP A 432 -12.77 -9.88 -15.95
N ARG A 433 -12.09 -10.83 -16.62
CA ARG A 433 -11.72 -12.11 -16.02
C ARG A 433 -10.67 -11.95 -14.93
N VAL A 434 -9.70 -11.06 -15.12
CA VAL A 434 -8.68 -10.71 -14.11
C VAL A 434 -9.33 -10.15 -12.84
N MET A 435 -10.41 -9.38 -12.97
CA MET A 435 -11.19 -8.90 -11.83
C MET A 435 -11.99 -9.98 -11.08
N GLY A 436 -12.05 -11.20 -11.60
CA GLY A 436 -12.83 -12.30 -11.03
C GLY A 436 -14.13 -12.61 -11.78
N GLY A 437 -14.37 -11.98 -12.94
CA GLY A 437 -15.55 -12.23 -13.76
C GLY A 437 -16.83 -11.61 -13.18
N ALA A 438 -17.95 -12.31 -13.32
CA ALA A 438 -19.25 -11.84 -12.87
C ALA A 438 -19.27 -11.65 -11.34
N ASN A 439 -19.64 -10.45 -10.89
CA ASN A 439 -19.54 -9.99 -9.50
C ASN A 439 -18.11 -9.76 -8.99
N GLY A 440 -17.10 -9.67 -9.86
CA GLY A 440 -15.72 -9.37 -9.48
C GLY A 440 -15.61 -8.11 -8.60
N ILE A 441 -16.49 -7.11 -8.78
CA ILE A 441 -16.47 -5.88 -7.97
C ILE A 441 -16.61 -6.13 -6.46
N SER A 442 -17.31 -7.18 -6.01
CA SER A 442 -17.44 -7.47 -4.57
C SER A 442 -16.06 -7.65 -3.91
N ASN A 443 -15.13 -8.27 -4.62
CA ASN A 443 -13.76 -8.51 -4.20
C ASN A 443 -12.90 -7.22 -4.29
N TRP A 444 -13.22 -6.32 -5.22
CA TRP A 444 -12.46 -5.08 -5.45
C TRP A 444 -12.95 -3.89 -4.60
N LYS A 445 -14.11 -4.01 -3.95
CA LYS A 445 -14.70 -2.93 -3.13
C LYS A 445 -13.82 -2.49 -1.96
N LYS A 446 -13.04 -3.41 -1.38
CA LYS A 446 -12.07 -3.10 -0.30
C LYS A 446 -10.76 -2.51 -0.84
N GLN A 447 -10.48 -2.64 -2.14
CA GLN A 447 -9.19 -2.37 -2.78
C GLN A 447 -9.27 -1.23 -3.79
N GLY A 448 -10.07 -0.23 -3.43
CA GLY A 448 -10.12 1.01 -4.19
C GLY A 448 -11.13 1.03 -5.34
N PHE A 449 -12.18 0.21 -5.37
CA PHE A 449 -13.32 0.49 -6.26
C PHE A 449 -14.13 1.71 -5.76
N SER A 450 -14.54 2.61 -6.66
CA SER A 450 -15.29 3.83 -6.29
C SER A 450 -16.73 3.51 -5.88
N ARG A 451 -17.35 4.43 -5.13
CA ARG A 451 -18.73 4.29 -4.62
C ARG A 451 -19.79 4.23 -5.73
N ASP A 452 -19.43 4.58 -6.97
CA ASP A 452 -20.32 4.54 -8.12
C ASP A 452 -20.46 3.15 -8.76
N TYR A 453 -19.55 2.21 -8.47
CA TYR A 453 -19.51 0.85 -9.04
C TYR A 453 -19.31 0.85 -10.57
N VAL A 454 -18.64 1.89 -11.07
CA VAL A 454 -18.10 1.95 -12.44
C VAL A 454 -16.62 2.33 -12.45
N HIS A 455 -16.20 3.31 -11.65
CA HIS A 455 -14.83 3.81 -11.64
C HIS A 455 -14.03 3.24 -10.47
N PHE A 456 -12.71 3.41 -10.53
CA PHE A 456 -11.80 3.09 -9.44
C PHE A 456 -11.35 4.39 -8.72
N SER A 457 -10.86 4.22 -7.51
CA SER A 457 -10.05 5.20 -6.80
C SER A 457 -8.67 5.31 -7.47
N ALA A 458 -7.87 6.29 -7.06
CA ALA A 458 -6.51 6.44 -7.57
C ALA A 458 -5.66 5.17 -7.35
N ASP A 459 -5.77 4.54 -6.18
CA ASP A 459 -5.01 3.33 -5.85
C ASP A 459 -5.49 2.12 -6.63
N GLY A 460 -6.81 1.96 -6.80
CA GLY A 460 -7.37 0.90 -7.65
C GLY A 460 -6.92 1.00 -9.11
N TYR A 461 -6.82 2.21 -9.66
CA TYR A 461 -6.27 2.43 -11.01
C TYR A 461 -4.77 2.14 -11.10
N ARG A 462 -3.97 2.49 -10.09
CA ARG A 462 -2.54 2.14 -10.04
C ARG A 462 -2.35 0.64 -10.02
N LEU A 463 -3.16 -0.08 -9.23
CA LEU A 463 -3.15 -1.53 -9.18
C LEU A 463 -3.49 -2.15 -10.54
N GLN A 464 -4.52 -1.65 -11.22
CA GLN A 464 -4.83 -2.06 -12.60
C GLN A 464 -3.64 -1.84 -13.55
N GLY A 465 -2.95 -0.70 -13.42
CA GLY A 465 -1.69 -0.38 -14.10
C GLY A 465 -0.61 -1.41 -13.90
N GLU A 466 -0.30 -1.66 -12.65
CA GLU A 466 0.71 -2.64 -12.25
C GLU A 466 0.41 -4.04 -12.81
N MET A 467 -0.85 -4.46 -12.80
CA MET A 467 -1.25 -5.79 -13.29
C MET A 467 -1.09 -5.92 -14.81
N LEU A 468 -1.55 -4.92 -15.58
CA LEU A 468 -1.36 -4.93 -17.03
C LEU A 468 0.14 -4.91 -17.39
N TYR A 469 0.92 -4.11 -16.67
CA TYR A 469 2.37 -4.06 -16.83
C TYR A 469 3.01 -5.44 -16.57
N GLU A 470 2.67 -6.09 -15.46
CA GLU A 470 3.18 -7.42 -15.12
C GLU A 470 2.76 -8.47 -16.16
N ALA A 471 1.53 -8.42 -16.67
CA ALA A 471 1.05 -9.31 -17.72
C ALA A 471 1.87 -9.16 -19.01
N LEU A 472 2.18 -7.93 -19.41
CA LEU A 472 3.05 -7.61 -20.54
C LEU A 472 4.50 -8.08 -20.31
N MET A 473 5.05 -7.86 -19.11
CA MET A 473 6.41 -8.29 -18.78
C MET A 473 6.54 -9.80 -18.72
N ARG A 474 5.52 -10.52 -18.24
CA ARG A 474 5.48 -12.00 -18.30
C ARG A 474 5.46 -12.49 -19.76
N ALA A 475 4.69 -11.85 -20.63
CA ALA A 475 4.68 -12.18 -22.05
C ALA A 475 6.04 -11.87 -22.72
N TYR A 476 6.65 -10.72 -22.40
CA TYR A 476 7.98 -10.34 -22.86
C TYR A 476 9.05 -11.36 -22.43
N GLN A 477 9.09 -11.74 -21.16
CA GLN A 477 10.03 -12.73 -20.64
C GLN A 477 9.88 -14.10 -21.32
N LYS A 478 8.64 -14.55 -21.58
CA LYS A 478 8.38 -15.78 -22.35
C LYS A 478 8.93 -15.69 -23.77
N SER A 479 8.78 -14.54 -24.42
CA SER A 479 9.34 -14.29 -25.76
C SER A 479 10.86 -14.42 -25.79
N ARG A 480 11.57 -13.97 -24.74
CA ARG A 480 13.05 -14.00 -24.67
C ARG A 480 13.63 -15.41 -24.59
N ILE A 481 12.97 -16.30 -23.85
CA ILE A 481 13.46 -17.67 -23.63
C ILE A 481 13.06 -18.66 -24.74
N GLY A 482 12.64 -18.16 -25.90
CA GLY A 482 12.28 -18.99 -27.06
C GLY A 482 11.03 -19.85 -26.88
N LYS A 483 10.24 -19.65 -25.81
CA LYS A 483 8.96 -20.35 -25.64
C LYS A 483 7.92 -19.76 -26.59
N GLU A 484 7.10 -20.63 -27.20
CA GLU A 484 5.99 -20.17 -28.04
C GLU A 484 5.06 -19.26 -27.24
N LEU A 485 4.85 -18.05 -27.76
CA LEU A 485 3.79 -17.18 -27.30
C LEU A 485 2.47 -17.75 -27.84
N PRO A 486 1.39 -17.80 -27.05
CA PRO A 486 0.11 -18.30 -27.55
C PRO A 486 -0.37 -17.45 -28.73
N ILE A 487 -0.57 -18.10 -29.89
CA ILE A 487 -1.11 -17.52 -31.13
C ILE A 487 -2.59 -17.92 -31.34
N LYS A 488 -3.08 -18.93 -30.61
CA LYS A 488 -4.50 -19.32 -30.57
C LYS A 488 -5.09 -19.07 -29.18
N GLY A 489 -6.31 -18.55 -29.15
CA GLY A 489 -7.01 -18.15 -27.94
C GLY A 489 -7.05 -19.25 -26.88
N LEU A 490 -7.03 -18.85 -25.61
CA LEU A 490 -7.35 -19.74 -24.51
C LEU A 490 -8.74 -20.35 -24.79
N HIS A 491 -8.78 -21.64 -25.15
CA HIS A 491 -10.03 -22.35 -25.35
C HIS A 491 -10.93 -22.14 -24.12
N SER A 492 -12.21 -21.85 -24.37
CA SER A 492 -13.26 -21.90 -23.36
C SER A 492 -13.12 -23.21 -22.58
N PRO A 493 -13.11 -23.21 -21.23
CA PRO A 493 -13.25 -24.45 -20.51
C PRO A 493 -14.61 -25.03 -20.86
N GLN A 494 -14.60 -26.15 -21.58
CA GLN A 494 -15.72 -27.08 -21.57
C GLN A 494 -16.08 -27.37 -20.11
N THR A 495 -17.40 -27.41 -19.87
CA THR A 495 -18.10 -28.01 -18.72
C THR A 495 -17.22 -28.78 -17.74
N MET A 496 -17.32 -28.43 -16.44
CA MET A 496 -16.76 -29.20 -15.34
C MET A 496 -17.06 -30.71 -15.52
N PRO A 497 -16.05 -31.60 -15.51
CA PRO A 497 -16.31 -33.02 -15.47
C PRO A 497 -16.79 -33.42 -14.07
N ALA A 498 -17.82 -34.25 -14.08
CA ALA A 498 -18.42 -34.87 -12.91
C ALA A 498 -17.45 -35.80 -12.17
N LYS A 499 -17.76 -35.99 -10.89
CA LYS A 499 -17.20 -36.97 -9.95
C LYS A 499 -16.84 -38.30 -10.61
N ILE A 500 -15.65 -38.82 -10.30
CA ILE A 500 -15.36 -40.27 -10.37
C ILE A 500 -14.64 -40.67 -9.06
N PRO A 501 -15.09 -41.76 -8.39
CA PRO A 501 -14.60 -42.22 -7.09
C PRO A 501 -13.42 -43.20 -7.25
N PHE A 502 -12.65 -43.44 -6.19
CA PHE A 502 -11.88 -44.69 -6.07
C PHE A 502 -11.64 -45.09 -4.61
N GLU A 503 -12.09 -46.30 -4.28
CA GLU A 503 -11.81 -47.08 -3.08
C GLU A 503 -10.38 -47.65 -3.11
N GLY A 504 -9.78 -47.95 -1.95
CA GLY A 504 -8.53 -48.70 -1.87
C GLY A 504 -8.03 -48.87 -0.45
N LYS A 505 -8.03 -50.12 0.02
CA LYS A 505 -7.90 -50.61 1.41
C LYS A 505 -6.55 -50.34 2.10
N MET A 506 -6.63 -50.22 3.42
CA MET A 506 -5.53 -50.39 4.38
C MET A 506 -5.11 -51.86 4.50
N GLU A 507 -3.83 -52.09 4.78
CA GLU A 507 -3.35 -53.29 5.48
C GLU A 507 -2.28 -52.93 6.53
N GLN A 508 -2.37 -53.65 7.65
CA GLN A 508 -1.67 -53.48 8.93
C GLN A 508 -0.23 -54.03 8.88
N VAL A 509 0.59 -53.73 9.90
CA VAL A 509 0.97 -54.68 10.98
C VAL A 509 2.13 -54.14 11.85
N ASP A 510 1.83 -54.16 13.15
CA ASP A 510 2.60 -54.33 14.40
C ASP A 510 4.00 -53.77 14.72
N GLN A 511 3.99 -52.98 15.82
CA GLN A 511 4.46 -53.33 17.18
C GLN A 511 5.65 -54.30 17.35
N ASN A 512 6.72 -53.89 18.05
CA ASN A 512 6.83 -54.03 19.51
C ASN A 512 8.22 -53.70 20.11
N ALA A 513 8.16 -53.17 21.33
CA ALA A 513 8.91 -53.56 22.53
C ALA A 513 10.42 -53.22 22.71
N LEU A 514 10.62 -52.18 23.55
CA LEU A 514 11.10 -52.26 24.95
C LEU A 514 12.58 -52.50 25.32
N SER A 515 13.01 -51.57 26.19
CA SER A 515 13.70 -51.76 27.49
C SER A 515 15.22 -51.62 27.58
N GLY A 516 15.67 -50.96 28.65
CA GLY A 516 17.03 -51.08 29.18
C GLY A 516 17.53 -49.84 29.92
N TYR A 517 17.33 -49.81 31.24
CA TYR A 517 17.83 -48.84 32.23
C TYR A 517 19.37 -48.68 32.23
N TRP A 518 19.90 -47.52 32.65
CA TRP A 518 20.65 -47.30 33.91
C TRP A 518 21.10 -45.81 34.05
N ILE A 519 21.10 -45.40 35.32
CA ILE A 519 21.42 -44.14 36.02
C ILE A 519 22.95 -43.87 35.93
N ASP A 520 23.56 -42.68 35.87
CA ASP A 520 23.49 -41.52 36.77
C ASP A 520 24.25 -40.29 36.19
N GLN A 521 23.98 -39.11 36.78
CA GLN A 521 24.81 -37.90 36.91
C GLN A 521 25.72 -37.45 35.75
N GLU A 522 25.30 -36.38 35.05
CA GLU A 522 26.14 -35.21 34.71
C GLU A 522 25.27 -34.13 34.05
N ALA A 523 24.82 -33.16 34.84
CA ALA A 523 24.02 -32.01 34.39
C ALA A 523 24.74 -30.72 34.75
N GLN A 524 25.88 -30.47 34.12
CA GLN A 524 26.56 -29.18 34.00
C GLN A 524 27.43 -29.27 32.74
N VAL A 525 27.52 -28.20 31.95
CA VAL A 525 28.28 -28.11 30.67
C VAL A 525 27.53 -28.55 29.39
N MET A 526 26.52 -27.80 28.93
CA MET A 526 25.99 -27.95 27.54
C MET A 526 25.66 -26.62 26.84
N THR A 527 26.18 -25.48 27.30
CA THR A 527 26.04 -24.18 26.58
C THR A 527 27.35 -23.57 26.10
N ALA A 528 28.52 -24.12 26.48
CA ALA A 528 29.83 -23.55 26.12
C ALA A 528 30.75 -24.45 25.25
N GLY A 529 30.36 -25.70 24.93
CA GLY A 529 31.30 -26.71 24.40
C GLY A 529 31.32 -26.95 22.88
N CYS A 530 30.21 -26.77 22.15
CA CYS A 530 30.12 -27.30 20.78
C CYS A 530 30.67 -26.39 19.66
N PHE A 531 31.16 -25.19 19.98
CA PHE A 531 31.78 -24.30 18.98
C PHE A 531 33.26 -23.98 19.24
N SER A 532 33.90 -24.61 20.24
CA SER A 532 35.32 -24.39 20.57
C SER A 532 36.30 -25.36 19.89
N SER A 533 35.82 -26.39 19.19
CA SER A 533 36.69 -27.28 18.40
C SER A 533 36.06 -27.58 17.05
N GLY A 534 36.77 -27.25 15.97
CA GLY A 534 36.39 -27.53 14.58
C GLY A 534 36.48 -29.02 14.23
N SER A 535 35.78 -29.86 14.97
CA SER A 535 35.72 -31.31 14.78
C SER A 535 34.31 -31.72 14.39
N LEU A 536 34.13 -32.18 13.16
CA LEU A 536 32.92 -32.84 12.64
C LEU A 536 32.63 -34.20 13.34
N ALA A 537 33.37 -34.58 14.39
CA ALA A 537 33.23 -35.85 15.08
C ALA A 537 32.22 -35.86 16.26
N ALA A 538 31.48 -34.78 16.50
CA ALA A 538 30.56 -34.69 17.64
C ALA A 538 29.07 -34.90 17.30
N LEU A 539 28.74 -35.71 16.28
CA LEU A 539 27.37 -36.18 16.05
C LEU A 539 27.05 -37.35 17.00
N ASN A 540 26.91 -37.04 18.29
CA ASN A 540 26.47 -37.97 19.33
C ASN A 540 24.95 -38.24 19.19
N PRO A 541 24.44 -39.48 19.32
CA PRO A 541 23.00 -39.77 19.39
C PRO A 541 22.22 -38.91 20.40
N LYS A 542 22.88 -38.50 21.50
CA LYS A 542 22.31 -37.57 22.50
C LYS A 542 21.95 -36.19 21.92
N PHE A 543 22.71 -35.70 20.94
CA PHE A 543 22.43 -34.43 20.26
C PHE A 543 21.08 -34.47 19.52
N PHE A 544 20.76 -35.58 18.86
CA PHE A 544 19.49 -35.74 18.16
C PHE A 544 18.32 -35.88 19.13
N SER A 545 18.47 -36.60 20.26
CA SER A 545 17.42 -36.66 21.28
C SER A 545 17.16 -35.30 21.93
N ASP A 546 18.20 -34.50 22.17
CA ASP A 546 18.08 -33.17 22.81
C ASP A 546 17.38 -32.16 21.89
N ILE A 547 17.51 -32.30 20.57
CA ILE A 547 16.78 -31.48 19.59
C ILE A 547 15.27 -31.70 19.69
N PHE A 548 14.81 -32.95 19.87
CA PHE A 548 13.38 -33.26 19.91
C PHE A 548 12.73 -33.16 21.29
N GLN A 549 13.48 -33.28 22.39
CA GLN A 549 12.92 -33.18 23.74
C GLN A 549 12.71 -31.74 24.21
N TYR A 550 11.56 -31.43 24.82
CA TYR A 550 11.35 -30.14 25.47
C TYR A 550 12.24 -29.97 26.71
N GLN A 551 12.90 -28.82 26.82
CA GLN A 551 13.73 -28.46 27.97
C GLN A 551 13.16 -27.21 28.66
N LYS A 552 12.60 -27.38 29.86
CA LYS A 552 11.93 -26.29 30.61
C LYS A 552 12.85 -25.09 30.89
N LYS A 553 14.16 -25.31 31.05
CA LYS A 553 15.15 -24.26 31.35
C LYS A 553 15.77 -23.61 30.10
N ALA A 554 15.51 -24.16 28.91
CA ALA A 554 16.07 -23.69 27.65
C ALA A 554 15.03 -23.79 26.52
N PRO A 555 13.94 -22.98 26.58
CA PRO A 555 12.93 -22.99 25.54
C PRO A 555 13.52 -22.51 24.20
N LEU A 556 12.97 -23.02 23.09
CA LEU A 556 13.40 -22.59 21.76
C LEU A 556 12.94 -21.15 21.49
N LEU A 557 13.90 -20.22 21.42
CA LEU A 557 13.61 -18.81 21.15
C LEU A 557 13.69 -18.48 19.64
N PHE A 558 12.80 -17.58 19.19
CA PHE A 558 12.68 -17.17 17.79
C PHE A 558 13.93 -16.45 17.23
N ASN A 559 14.75 -15.85 18.09
CA ASN A 559 16.03 -15.21 17.74
C ASN A 559 17.24 -16.13 17.93
N SER A 560 17.06 -17.39 18.33
CA SER A 560 18.17 -18.31 18.57
C SER A 560 18.77 -18.84 17.26
N GLY A 561 20.08 -19.10 17.25
CA GLY A 561 20.74 -19.74 16.10
C GLY A 561 20.15 -21.13 15.77
N VAL A 562 19.74 -21.88 16.80
CA VAL A 562 19.07 -23.19 16.64
C VAL A 562 17.77 -23.06 15.85
N PHE A 563 16.96 -22.04 16.13
CA PHE A 563 15.73 -21.78 15.37
C PHE A 563 16.02 -21.51 13.89
N PHE A 564 17.02 -20.68 13.56
CA PHE A 564 17.34 -20.41 12.14
C PHE A 564 17.82 -21.66 11.40
N VAL A 565 18.59 -22.54 12.05
CA VAL A 565 19.00 -23.82 11.45
C VAL A 565 17.78 -24.70 11.18
N LEU A 566 16.89 -24.88 12.17
CA LEU A 566 15.65 -25.63 12.01
C LEU A 566 14.75 -25.02 10.92
N PHE A 567 14.65 -23.70 10.88
CA PHE A 567 13.89 -22.97 9.87
C PHE A 567 14.47 -23.16 8.47
N LEU A 568 15.80 -23.17 8.28
CA LEU A 568 16.40 -23.41 6.97
C LEU A 568 16.10 -24.82 6.44
N ILE A 569 16.17 -25.83 7.32
CA ILE A 569 15.79 -27.21 6.99
C ILE A 569 14.30 -27.27 6.62
N PHE A 570 13.46 -26.67 7.46
CA PHE A 570 12.02 -26.55 7.20
C PHE A 570 11.73 -25.85 5.87
N TYR A 571 12.40 -24.74 5.59
CA TYR A 571 12.18 -23.92 4.42
C TYR A 571 12.60 -24.64 3.13
N ALA A 572 13.70 -25.40 3.15
CA ALA A 572 14.12 -26.24 2.02
C ALA A 572 13.07 -27.29 1.66
N ILE A 573 12.47 -27.94 2.67
CA ILE A 573 11.37 -28.89 2.49
C ILE A 573 10.12 -28.15 1.99
N TYR A 574 9.76 -27.03 2.61
CA TYR A 574 8.63 -26.20 2.22
C TYR A 574 8.67 -25.80 0.73
N LEU A 575 9.84 -25.37 0.22
CA LEU A 575 10.03 -25.02 -1.19
C LEU A 575 9.91 -26.22 -2.13
N LYS A 576 10.44 -27.39 -1.74
CA LYS A 576 10.39 -28.60 -2.57
C LYS A 576 8.95 -29.03 -2.91
N TRP A 577 8.01 -28.77 -2.01
CA TRP A 577 6.59 -29.13 -2.17
C TRP A 577 5.68 -27.92 -2.39
N GLU A 578 6.19 -26.83 -2.97
CA GLU A 578 5.43 -25.58 -3.21
C GLU A 578 4.11 -25.79 -4.00
N LYS A 579 4.02 -26.85 -4.82
CA LYS A 579 2.87 -27.16 -5.68
C LYS A 579 1.79 -27.99 -4.99
N VAL A 580 2.07 -28.57 -3.82
CA VAL A 580 1.16 -29.48 -3.10
C VAL A 580 0.57 -28.76 -1.89
N GLN A 581 -0.55 -28.07 -2.13
CA GLN A 581 -1.19 -27.18 -1.15
C GLN A 581 -1.54 -27.88 0.17
N THR A 582 -2.17 -29.05 0.13
CA THR A 582 -2.54 -29.82 1.34
C THR A 582 -1.31 -30.19 2.16
N PHE A 583 -0.23 -30.66 1.50
CA PHE A 583 1.02 -30.97 2.20
C PHE A 583 1.58 -29.73 2.87
N ARG A 584 1.59 -28.58 2.18
CA ARG A 584 2.10 -27.32 2.73
C ARG A 584 1.34 -26.88 3.99
N VAL A 585 0.01 -26.92 3.96
CA VAL A 585 -0.83 -26.55 5.11
C VAL A 585 -0.54 -27.46 6.30
N VAL A 586 -0.54 -28.77 6.09
CA VAL A 586 -0.28 -29.74 7.16
C VAL A 586 1.15 -29.61 7.67
N TYR A 587 2.14 -29.49 6.78
CA TYR A 587 3.55 -29.40 7.13
C TYR A 587 3.88 -28.17 7.97
N VAL A 588 3.38 -26.99 7.58
CA VAL A 588 3.56 -25.75 8.34
C VAL A 588 2.84 -25.83 9.68
N THR A 589 1.63 -26.41 9.72
CA THR A 589 0.88 -26.61 10.98
C THR A 589 1.67 -27.51 11.94
N LEU A 590 2.18 -28.65 11.47
CA LEU A 590 2.97 -29.57 12.29
C LEU A 590 4.28 -28.95 12.77
N PHE A 591 5.00 -28.24 11.90
CA PHE A 591 6.19 -27.50 12.30
C PHE A 591 5.89 -26.44 13.35
N SER A 592 4.75 -25.74 13.20
CA SER A 592 4.34 -24.71 14.15
C SER A 592 3.97 -25.27 15.53
N LEU A 593 3.27 -26.41 15.55
CA LEU A 593 2.98 -27.15 16.79
C LEU A 593 4.27 -27.66 17.44
N PHE A 594 5.23 -28.18 16.66
CA PHE A 594 6.55 -28.58 17.15
C PHE A 594 7.32 -27.41 17.74
N PHE A 595 7.33 -26.26 17.04
CA PHE A 595 7.97 -25.04 17.53
C PHE A 595 7.35 -24.59 18.86
N TYR A 596 6.03 -24.62 18.99
CA TYR A 596 5.37 -24.28 20.24
C TYR A 596 5.65 -25.29 21.35
N TYR A 597 5.70 -26.60 21.03
CA TYR A 597 6.10 -27.63 22.00
C TYR A 597 7.52 -27.40 22.53
N LYS A 598 8.48 -27.04 21.66
CA LYS A 598 9.84 -26.69 22.09
C LYS A 598 9.92 -25.39 22.88
N SER A 599 8.95 -24.49 22.72
CA SER A 599 8.87 -23.20 23.43
C SER A 599 8.13 -23.29 24.77
N SER A 600 7.10 -24.12 24.87
CA SER A 600 6.14 -24.14 25.99
C SER A 600 5.69 -25.55 26.39
N GLY A 601 6.39 -26.61 26.00
CA GLY A 601 6.06 -27.99 26.39
C GLY A 601 4.66 -28.43 25.93
N PHE A 602 3.98 -29.23 26.76
CA PHE A 602 2.66 -29.80 26.41
C PHE A 602 1.50 -28.79 26.36
N TYR A 603 1.74 -27.50 26.64
CA TYR A 603 0.70 -26.47 26.56
C TYR A 603 0.23 -26.21 25.12
N PHE A 604 0.88 -26.76 24.07
CA PHE A 604 0.34 -26.75 22.70
C PHE A 604 -1.03 -27.44 22.61
N ILE A 605 -1.38 -28.32 23.55
CA ILE A 605 -2.71 -28.94 23.63
C ILE A 605 -3.80 -27.88 23.80
N ILE A 606 -3.52 -26.78 24.50
CA ILE A 606 -4.46 -25.67 24.68
C ILE A 606 -4.73 -24.96 23.34
N LEU A 607 -3.70 -24.79 22.50
CA LEU A 607 -3.86 -24.23 21.16
C LEU A 607 -4.77 -25.10 20.30
N ILE A 608 -4.58 -26.43 20.33
CA ILE A 608 -5.43 -27.37 19.60
C ILE A 608 -6.86 -27.32 20.14
N PHE A 609 -7.03 -27.32 21.46
CA PHE A 609 -8.34 -27.21 22.09
C PHE A 609 -9.07 -25.93 21.69
N SER A 610 -8.41 -24.76 21.78
CA SER A 610 -8.98 -23.49 21.33
C SER A 610 -9.31 -23.52 19.82
N SER A 611 -8.44 -24.13 19.00
CA SER A 611 -8.68 -24.28 17.56
C SER A 611 -9.93 -25.11 17.27
N ILE A 612 -10.13 -26.21 18.01
CA ILE A 612 -11.34 -27.04 17.91
C ILE A 612 -12.58 -26.24 18.29
N VAL A 613 -12.58 -25.65 19.49
CA VAL A 613 -13.75 -24.93 20.02
C VAL A 613 -14.17 -23.79 19.10
N ASP A 614 -13.24 -22.94 18.69
CA ASP A 614 -13.56 -21.74 17.90
C ASP A 614 -13.89 -22.06 16.44
N TYR A 615 -13.32 -23.13 15.86
CA TYR A 615 -13.71 -23.59 14.53
C TYR A 615 -15.17 -24.05 14.51
N TYR A 616 -15.56 -24.95 15.43
CA TYR A 616 -16.91 -25.50 15.46
C TYR A 616 -17.96 -24.47 15.90
N LEU A 617 -17.65 -23.65 16.91
CA LEU A 617 -18.57 -22.56 17.30
C LEU A 617 -18.67 -21.49 16.22
N GLY A 618 -17.56 -21.16 15.54
CA GLY A 618 -17.56 -20.24 14.41
C GLY A 618 -18.49 -20.69 13.27
N ASN A 619 -18.39 -21.96 12.86
CA ASN A 619 -19.30 -22.53 11.86
C ASN A 619 -20.78 -22.44 12.29
N LYS A 620 -21.08 -22.81 13.54
CA LYS A 620 -22.44 -22.68 14.10
C LYS A 620 -22.95 -21.23 14.15
N ILE A 621 -22.09 -20.26 14.44
CA ILE A 621 -22.44 -18.82 14.45
C ILE A 621 -22.84 -18.35 13.04
N TYR A 622 -22.19 -18.89 12.01
CA TYR A 622 -22.39 -18.51 10.62
C TYR A 622 -23.65 -19.16 10.00
N GLU A 623 -23.84 -20.47 10.23
CA GLU A 623 -24.97 -21.25 9.70
C GLU A 623 -26.31 -20.92 10.36
N GLU A 624 -26.30 -20.56 11.65
CA GLU A 624 -27.53 -20.29 12.39
C GLU A 624 -28.18 -18.95 11.97
N GLU A 625 -29.51 -18.93 11.89
CA GLU A 625 -30.30 -17.75 11.53
C GLU A 625 -30.89 -17.06 12.77
N ASP A 626 -31.12 -17.79 13.86
CA ASP A 626 -31.64 -17.21 15.12
C ASP A 626 -30.56 -16.40 15.86
N ASP A 627 -30.74 -15.08 15.89
CA ASP A 627 -29.84 -14.14 16.56
C ASP A 627 -29.57 -14.45 18.05
N LYS A 628 -30.53 -15.05 18.77
CA LYS A 628 -30.31 -15.42 20.19
C LYS A 628 -29.32 -16.58 20.29
N LYS A 629 -29.47 -17.61 19.46
CA LYS A 629 -28.57 -18.77 19.43
C LYS A 629 -27.18 -18.38 18.92
N ARG A 630 -27.10 -17.55 17.87
CA ARG A 630 -25.83 -16.99 17.38
C ARG A 630 -25.08 -16.25 18.48
N LYS A 631 -25.80 -15.42 19.25
CA LYS A 631 -25.23 -14.69 20.39
C LYS A 631 -24.79 -15.63 21.51
N LEU A 632 -25.53 -16.72 21.76
CA LEU A 632 -25.13 -17.75 22.72
C LEU A 632 -23.84 -18.46 22.29
N TYR A 633 -23.70 -18.85 21.02
CA TYR A 633 -22.48 -19.46 20.49
C TYR A 633 -21.28 -18.50 20.54
N LEU A 634 -21.48 -17.23 20.18
CA LEU A 634 -20.46 -16.20 20.34
C LEU A 634 -20.05 -16.05 21.82
N LEU A 635 -21.01 -15.99 22.73
CA LEU A 635 -20.73 -15.88 24.16
C LEU A 635 -19.96 -17.09 24.66
N ALA A 636 -20.31 -18.30 24.24
CA ALA A 636 -19.58 -19.52 24.60
C ALA A 636 -18.12 -19.47 24.12
N SER A 637 -17.86 -19.05 22.88
CA SER A 637 -16.51 -18.88 22.34
C SER A 637 -15.70 -17.84 23.12
N VAL A 638 -16.28 -16.66 23.37
CA VAL A 638 -15.61 -15.58 24.12
C VAL A 638 -15.35 -15.97 25.57
N VAL A 639 -16.30 -16.61 26.25
CA VAL A 639 -16.14 -17.08 27.63
C VAL A 639 -15.07 -18.17 27.72
N CYS A 640 -15.00 -19.10 26.76
CA CYS A 640 -13.97 -20.14 26.73
C CYS A 640 -12.57 -19.51 26.58
N ASN A 641 -12.39 -18.63 25.59
CA ASN A 641 -11.14 -17.93 25.33
C ASN A 641 -10.68 -17.07 26.52
N LEU A 642 -11.57 -16.22 27.05
CA LEU A 642 -11.26 -15.39 28.21
C LEU A 642 -11.13 -16.20 29.51
N GLY A 643 -11.77 -17.36 29.62
CA GLY A 643 -11.64 -18.27 30.76
C GLY A 643 -10.25 -18.91 30.82
N ILE A 644 -9.74 -19.38 29.68
CA ILE A 644 -8.36 -19.89 29.56
C ILE A 644 -7.35 -18.79 29.93
N LEU A 645 -7.51 -17.60 29.36
CA LEU A 645 -6.65 -16.46 29.69
C LEU A 645 -6.80 -16.04 31.17
N GLY A 646 -8.02 -16.06 31.70
CA GLY A 646 -8.39 -15.83 33.09
C GLY A 646 -7.61 -16.71 34.06
N TYR A 647 -7.65 -18.02 33.82
CA TYR A 647 -6.98 -19.01 34.65
C TYR A 647 -5.45 -18.87 34.62
N PHE A 648 -4.85 -18.83 33.43
CA PHE A 648 -3.40 -18.85 33.32
C PHE A 648 -2.73 -17.52 33.66
N LYS A 649 -3.36 -16.38 33.33
CA LYS A 649 -2.74 -15.05 33.51
C LYS A 649 -3.19 -14.33 34.78
N TYR A 650 -4.45 -14.46 35.19
CA TYR A 650 -5.02 -13.56 36.21
C TYR A 650 -5.37 -14.21 37.55
N THR A 651 -5.31 -15.54 37.69
CA THR A 651 -5.66 -16.24 38.94
C THR A 651 -4.88 -15.72 40.14
N ASN A 652 -3.54 -15.70 40.06
CA ASN A 652 -2.70 -15.23 41.18
C ASN A 652 -2.86 -13.72 41.43
N PHE A 653 -3.16 -12.91 40.40
CA PHE A 653 -3.46 -11.49 40.59
C PHE A 653 -4.73 -11.27 41.39
N PHE A 654 -5.81 -12.03 41.12
CA PHE A 654 -7.04 -11.95 41.89
C PHE A 654 -6.87 -12.46 43.32
N ILE A 655 -6.14 -13.57 43.50
CA ILE A 655 -5.78 -14.08 44.84
C ILE A 655 -5.05 -13.01 45.65
N ASN A 656 -3.98 -12.45 45.10
CA ASN A 656 -3.18 -11.42 45.77
C ASN A 656 -4.00 -10.15 46.06
N SER A 657 -4.91 -9.77 45.16
CA SER A 657 -5.80 -8.62 45.37
C SER A 657 -6.82 -8.86 46.48
N ILE A 658 -7.39 -10.07 46.57
CA ILE A 658 -8.31 -10.45 47.66
C ILE A 658 -7.55 -10.45 48.99
N ASN A 659 -6.39 -11.11 49.04
CA ASN A 659 -5.54 -11.14 50.24
C ASN A 659 -5.21 -9.73 50.72
N GLY A 660 -4.85 -8.81 49.81
CA GLY A 660 -4.57 -7.42 50.14
C GLY A 660 -5.79 -6.62 50.64
N LEU A 661 -7.02 -6.97 50.19
CA LEU A 661 -8.24 -6.27 50.58
C LEU A 661 -8.90 -6.82 51.85
N THR A 662 -8.84 -8.14 52.07
CA THR A 662 -9.54 -8.83 53.17
C THR A 662 -8.60 -9.26 54.29
N GLY A 663 -7.28 -9.21 54.06
CA GLY A 663 -6.29 -9.81 54.96
C GLY A 663 -6.29 -11.35 54.91
N ALA A 664 -6.98 -11.96 53.94
CA ALA A 664 -6.94 -13.41 53.75
C ALA A 664 -5.54 -13.88 53.33
N GLU A 665 -5.20 -15.13 53.66
CA GLU A 665 -3.92 -15.75 53.30
C GLU A 665 -4.12 -16.90 52.31
N ILE A 666 -4.83 -16.63 51.21
CA ILE A 666 -5.00 -17.62 50.16
C ILE A 666 -3.66 -17.79 49.43
N GLY A 667 -3.08 -19.00 49.46
CA GLY A 667 -1.81 -19.28 48.79
C GLY A 667 -1.87 -19.10 47.27
N SER A 668 -0.81 -18.55 46.68
CA SER A 668 -0.65 -18.51 45.21
C SER A 668 -0.50 -19.92 44.64
N LEU A 669 -1.00 -20.12 43.43
CA LEU A 669 -0.92 -21.39 42.72
C LEU A 669 0.33 -21.40 41.80
N ASP A 670 1.02 -22.56 41.72
CA ASP A 670 2.13 -22.77 40.79
C ASP A 670 1.60 -23.01 39.36
N ILE A 671 1.21 -21.92 38.70
CA ILE A 671 0.66 -21.94 37.34
C ILE A 671 1.74 -21.49 36.36
N PHE A 672 2.13 -22.37 35.45
CA PHE A 672 3.00 -22.01 34.33
C PHE A 672 2.20 -21.25 33.27
N LEU A 673 2.64 -20.04 32.92
CA LEU A 673 2.02 -19.21 31.89
C LEU A 673 2.51 -19.63 30.49
N PRO A 674 1.66 -20.19 29.61
CA PRO A 674 2.07 -20.56 28.26
C PRO A 674 2.41 -19.33 27.42
N ILE A 675 3.50 -19.42 26.66
CA ILE A 675 3.97 -18.31 25.82
C ILE A 675 2.93 -18.02 24.73
N GLY A 676 2.62 -16.74 24.47
CA GLY A 676 1.72 -16.34 23.39
C GLY A 676 0.23 -16.51 23.68
N ILE A 677 -0.17 -16.96 24.88
CA ILE A 677 -1.57 -17.17 25.28
C ILE A 677 -2.49 -15.98 24.99
N SER A 678 -2.03 -14.77 25.30
CA SER A 678 -2.80 -13.55 25.09
C SER A 678 -2.97 -13.20 23.60
N PHE A 679 -1.99 -13.53 22.75
CA PHE A 679 -2.02 -13.24 21.31
C PHE A 679 -2.99 -14.17 20.58
N TYR A 680 -2.86 -15.49 20.74
CA TYR A 680 -3.75 -16.41 20.03
C TYR A 680 -5.19 -16.30 20.53
N THR A 681 -5.41 -15.95 21.80
CA THR A 681 -6.76 -15.70 22.35
C THR A 681 -7.42 -14.51 21.62
N PHE A 682 -6.69 -13.42 21.36
CA PHE A 682 -7.22 -12.29 20.59
C PHE A 682 -7.48 -12.65 19.13
N GLN A 683 -6.63 -13.50 18.57
CA GLN A 683 -6.73 -13.99 17.21
C GLN A 683 -7.97 -14.88 17.01
N THR A 684 -8.18 -15.88 17.85
CA THR A 684 -9.35 -16.78 17.78
C THR A 684 -10.66 -16.06 18.10
N MET A 685 -10.67 -15.16 19.09
CA MET A 685 -11.85 -14.33 19.37
C MET A 685 -12.23 -13.43 18.19
N SER A 686 -11.24 -12.86 17.48
CA SER A 686 -11.52 -12.02 16.32
C SER A 686 -12.28 -12.76 15.22
N TYR A 687 -11.92 -14.03 14.98
CA TYR A 687 -12.61 -14.91 14.03
C TYR A 687 -14.09 -15.11 14.42
N SER A 688 -14.37 -15.53 15.65
CA SER A 688 -15.74 -15.74 16.12
C SER A 688 -16.59 -14.46 16.09
N ILE A 689 -16.01 -13.31 16.45
CA ILE A 689 -16.69 -12.01 16.42
C ILE A 689 -17.00 -11.57 14.98
N ASP A 690 -16.07 -11.77 14.05
CA ASP A 690 -16.24 -11.34 12.66
C ASP A 690 -17.21 -12.22 11.87
N LEU A 691 -17.30 -13.50 12.20
CA LEU A 691 -18.36 -14.41 11.75
C LEU A 691 -19.73 -13.99 12.30
N TYR A 692 -19.81 -13.64 13.58
CA TYR A 692 -21.05 -13.12 14.17
C TYR A 692 -21.50 -11.82 13.48
N ARG A 693 -20.56 -10.95 13.11
CA ARG A 693 -20.83 -9.72 12.36
C ARG A 693 -21.12 -9.96 10.86
N ARG A 694 -21.00 -11.20 10.36
CA ARG A 694 -21.09 -11.57 8.94
C ARG A 694 -20.16 -10.74 8.05
N SER A 695 -18.96 -10.48 8.55
CA SER A 695 -17.94 -9.69 7.85
C SER A 695 -16.90 -10.55 7.12
N MET A 696 -16.92 -11.86 7.38
CA MET A 696 -16.15 -12.90 6.69
C MET A 696 -16.94 -14.21 6.66
N GLU A 697 -16.49 -15.16 5.83
CA GLU A 697 -16.97 -16.55 5.81
C GLU A 697 -16.08 -17.44 6.68
N PRO A 698 -16.57 -18.59 7.16
CA PRO A 698 -15.75 -19.53 7.92
C PRO A 698 -14.59 -20.10 7.10
N ALA A 699 -13.55 -20.59 7.78
CA ALA A 699 -12.45 -21.29 7.15
C ALA A 699 -12.95 -22.56 6.42
N GLU A 700 -12.44 -22.82 5.21
CA GLU A 700 -12.86 -23.96 4.37
C GLU A 700 -12.60 -25.32 5.03
N SER A 701 -11.59 -25.39 5.90
CA SER A 701 -11.25 -26.61 6.64
C SER A 701 -10.72 -26.31 8.04
N PHE A 702 -10.81 -27.32 8.91
CA PHE A 702 -10.19 -27.27 10.25
C PHE A 702 -8.67 -27.05 10.18
N TRP A 703 -8.02 -27.59 9.14
CA TRP A 703 -6.58 -27.41 8.92
C TRP A 703 -6.23 -25.96 8.58
N ASP A 704 -7.05 -25.26 7.80
CA ASP A 704 -6.80 -23.85 7.46
C ASP A 704 -6.97 -22.95 8.69
N PHE A 705 -7.98 -23.24 9.53
CA PHE A 705 -8.15 -22.54 10.80
C PHE A 705 -6.99 -22.82 11.76
N THR A 706 -6.60 -24.08 11.90
CA THR A 706 -5.47 -24.46 12.77
C THR A 706 -4.16 -23.87 12.27
N PHE A 707 -3.92 -23.85 10.96
CA PHE A 707 -2.78 -23.17 10.35
C PHE A 707 -2.76 -21.69 10.73
N PHE A 708 -3.89 -20.99 10.61
CA PHE A 708 -4.02 -19.59 10.99
C PHE A 708 -3.65 -19.38 12.47
N VAL A 709 -4.26 -20.14 13.38
CA VAL A 709 -4.03 -20.01 14.83
C VAL A 709 -2.58 -20.35 15.21
N THR A 710 -2.01 -21.38 14.60
CA THR A 710 -0.70 -21.90 15.00
C THR A 710 0.46 -21.26 14.25
N PHE A 711 0.25 -20.43 13.21
CA PHE A 711 1.32 -19.93 12.34
C PHE A 711 2.53 -19.38 13.12
N PHE A 712 3.63 -20.15 13.17
CA PHE A 712 4.74 -19.91 14.11
C PHE A 712 5.41 -18.53 14.02
N PRO A 713 5.51 -17.84 12.85
CA PRO A 713 6.15 -16.53 12.80
C PRO A 713 5.46 -15.51 13.71
N GLN A 714 4.13 -15.61 13.84
CA GLN A 714 3.36 -14.68 14.68
C GLN A 714 2.99 -15.22 16.06
N LEU A 715 3.05 -16.54 16.26
CA LEU A 715 2.43 -17.26 17.38
C LEU A 715 2.83 -16.76 18.78
N VAL A 716 4.09 -16.36 18.93
CA VAL A 716 4.67 -16.04 20.25
C VAL A 716 4.46 -14.58 20.63
N ALA A 717 4.85 -13.65 19.75
CA ALA A 717 4.75 -12.21 19.97
C ALA A 717 4.68 -11.42 18.64
N GLY A 718 4.16 -12.01 17.57
CA GLY A 718 4.09 -11.32 16.29
C GLY A 718 2.93 -10.34 16.20
N PRO A 719 2.77 -9.66 15.06
CA PRO A 719 1.59 -8.85 14.80
C PRO A 719 0.31 -9.67 15.02
N ILE A 720 -0.69 -9.07 15.69
CA ILE A 720 -2.01 -9.70 15.84
C ILE A 720 -2.72 -9.66 14.50
N VAL A 721 -2.92 -10.84 13.90
CA VAL A 721 -3.47 -10.97 12.56
C VAL A 721 -4.95 -11.34 12.59
N ARG A 722 -5.70 -10.76 11.66
CA ARG A 722 -7.13 -11.03 11.49
C ARG A 722 -7.32 -12.20 10.53
N ALA A 723 -8.27 -13.07 10.86
CA ALA A 723 -8.57 -14.23 10.04
C ALA A 723 -9.00 -13.86 8.62
N ALA A 724 -9.80 -12.79 8.49
CA ALA A 724 -10.29 -12.27 7.21
C ALA A 724 -9.17 -11.86 6.24
N ASP A 725 -8.01 -11.44 6.76
CA ASP A 725 -6.88 -10.95 5.96
C ASP A 725 -5.88 -12.09 5.66
N PHE A 726 -5.78 -13.08 6.56
CA PHE A 726 -4.75 -14.12 6.50
C PHE A 726 -5.20 -15.44 5.89
N ILE A 727 -6.40 -15.93 6.25
CA ILE A 727 -6.91 -17.22 5.73
C ILE A 727 -6.93 -17.24 4.19
N PRO A 728 -7.36 -16.17 3.49
CA PRO A 728 -7.32 -16.13 2.03
C PRO A 728 -5.91 -16.30 1.43
N GLN A 729 -4.83 -16.07 2.20
CA GLN A 729 -3.45 -16.23 1.74
C GLN A 729 -2.98 -17.70 1.77
N ILE A 730 -3.61 -18.56 2.59
CA ILE A 730 -3.21 -19.97 2.80
C ILE A 730 -3.23 -20.78 1.50
N HIS A 731 -4.15 -20.45 0.59
CA HIS A 731 -4.38 -21.15 -0.67
C HIS A 731 -3.75 -20.45 -1.88
N GLN A 732 -3.03 -19.34 -1.66
CA GLN A 732 -2.32 -18.63 -2.73
C GLN A 732 -1.04 -19.36 -3.15
N LYS A 733 -0.71 -19.27 -4.44
CA LYS A 733 0.56 -19.80 -4.97
C LYS A 733 1.72 -19.00 -4.40
N LEU A 734 2.79 -19.71 -4.02
CA LEU A 734 4.01 -19.07 -3.55
C LEU A 734 4.65 -18.30 -4.71
N SER A 735 4.69 -16.97 -4.61
CA SER A 735 5.26 -16.07 -5.61
C SER A 735 6.19 -15.08 -4.92
N LEU A 736 7.50 -15.37 -4.97
CA LEU A 736 8.54 -14.57 -4.31
C LEU A 736 9.29 -13.75 -5.35
N SER A 737 8.99 -12.45 -5.44
CA SER A 737 9.79 -11.56 -6.28
C SER A 737 11.17 -11.31 -5.67
N LYS A 738 12.14 -10.90 -6.51
CA LYS A 738 13.46 -10.44 -6.01
C LYS A 738 13.34 -9.31 -4.99
N LYS A 739 12.30 -8.48 -5.11
CA LYS A 739 12.00 -7.37 -4.21
C LYS A 739 11.53 -7.89 -2.86
N ASP A 740 10.56 -8.81 -2.85
CA ASP A 740 10.05 -9.43 -1.61
C ASP A 740 11.15 -10.16 -0.86
N MET A 741 12.01 -10.88 -1.57
CA MET A 741 13.18 -11.52 -0.97
C MET A 741 14.14 -10.50 -0.34
N SER A 742 14.46 -9.41 -1.05
CA SER A 742 15.35 -8.37 -0.52
C SER A 742 14.77 -7.71 0.74
N LEU A 743 13.48 -7.43 0.73
CA LEU A 743 12.76 -6.87 1.87
C LEU A 743 12.76 -7.85 3.05
N ALA A 744 12.45 -9.13 2.81
CA ALA A 744 12.45 -10.16 3.85
C ALA A 744 13.82 -10.28 4.54
N PHE A 745 14.92 -10.36 3.77
CA PHE A 745 16.26 -10.37 4.34
C PHE A 745 16.58 -9.09 5.12
N SER A 746 16.19 -7.92 4.61
CA SER A 746 16.41 -6.64 5.29
C SER A 746 15.67 -6.56 6.62
N LEU A 747 14.43 -7.06 6.69
CA LEU A 747 13.62 -7.12 7.91
C LEU A 747 14.20 -8.11 8.93
N ILE A 748 14.61 -9.31 8.51
CA ILE A 748 15.23 -10.29 9.42
C ILE A 748 16.55 -9.75 9.99
N ILE A 749 17.41 -9.18 9.14
CA ILE A 749 18.69 -8.59 9.57
C ILE A 749 18.45 -7.41 10.51
N GLY A 750 17.58 -6.48 10.13
CA GLY A 750 17.22 -5.32 10.95
C GLY A 750 16.65 -5.74 12.30
N GLY A 751 15.77 -6.74 12.32
CA GLY A 751 15.18 -7.25 13.55
C GLY A 751 16.18 -7.94 14.47
N LEU A 752 17.11 -8.73 13.93
CA LEU A 752 18.21 -9.34 14.68
C LEU A 752 19.13 -8.29 15.32
N ILE A 753 19.47 -7.23 14.59
CA ILE A 753 20.28 -6.13 15.12
C ILE A 753 19.53 -5.42 16.26
N LYS A 754 18.27 -5.03 16.05
CA LYS A 754 17.46 -4.35 17.08
C LYS A 754 17.40 -5.18 18.36
N LYS A 755 17.10 -6.48 18.25
CA LYS A 755 16.98 -7.38 19.40
C LYS A 755 18.33 -7.69 20.04
N ALA A 756 19.23 -8.35 19.31
CA ALA A 756 20.42 -8.97 19.90
C ALA A 756 21.56 -7.97 20.17
N ILE A 757 21.69 -6.89 19.40
CA ILE A 757 22.80 -5.94 19.55
C ILE A 757 22.37 -4.74 20.40
N ILE A 758 21.19 -4.17 20.16
CA ILE A 758 20.75 -2.95 20.86
C ILE A 758 19.99 -3.30 22.14
N SER A 759 18.87 -4.01 22.02
CA SER A 759 17.99 -4.29 23.16
C SER A 759 18.68 -5.11 24.25
N ASP A 760 19.20 -6.29 23.91
CA ASP A 760 19.76 -7.23 24.89
C ASP A 760 20.99 -6.64 25.60
N TYR A 761 21.85 -5.93 24.87
CA TYR A 761 23.05 -5.31 25.44
C TYR A 761 22.69 -4.20 26.42
N ILE A 762 21.75 -3.30 26.07
CA ILE A 762 21.30 -2.22 26.95
C ILE A 762 20.58 -2.79 28.19
N SER A 763 19.79 -3.85 28.01
CA SER A 763 19.09 -4.54 29.09
C SER A 763 20.06 -5.05 30.16
N ILE A 764 20.95 -5.96 29.76
CA ILE A 764 21.82 -6.73 30.66
C ILE A 764 22.85 -5.84 31.35
N ASN A 765 23.40 -4.87 30.62
CA ASN A 765 24.53 -4.08 31.11
C ASN A 765 24.12 -2.84 31.89
N PHE A 766 22.85 -2.41 31.81
CA PHE A 766 22.42 -1.18 32.47
C PHE A 766 20.98 -1.22 32.96
N VAL A 767 19.99 -1.36 32.07
CA VAL A 767 18.57 -1.15 32.44
C VAL A 767 18.12 -2.12 33.52
N ASP A 768 18.41 -3.42 33.39
CA ASP A 768 17.97 -4.40 34.38
C ASP A 768 18.62 -4.16 35.75
N ARG A 769 19.88 -3.73 35.77
CA ARG A 769 20.61 -3.46 37.02
C ARG A 769 20.01 -2.28 37.77
N VAL A 770 19.66 -1.21 37.06
CA VAL A 770 19.06 -0.02 37.66
C VAL A 770 17.63 -0.29 38.12
N PHE A 771 16.79 -0.92 37.28
CA PHE A 771 15.40 -1.22 37.64
C PHE A 771 15.26 -2.27 38.75
N ASN A 772 16.21 -3.20 38.89
CA ASN A 772 16.18 -4.20 39.96
C ASN A 772 16.64 -3.63 41.32
N ALA A 773 17.41 -2.54 41.35
CA ALA A 773 17.92 -1.94 42.58
C ALA A 773 18.05 -0.40 42.48
N PRO A 774 16.95 0.34 42.24
CA PRO A 774 17.00 1.78 41.94
C PRO A 774 17.59 2.63 43.07
N ALA A 775 17.54 2.12 44.31
CA ALA A 775 18.12 2.76 45.49
C ALA A 775 19.65 2.96 45.41
N LEU A 776 20.35 2.10 44.65
CA LEU A 776 21.82 2.08 44.56
C LEU A 776 22.38 3.03 43.49
N TYR A 777 21.52 3.64 42.69
CA TYR A 777 21.92 4.47 41.55
C TYR A 777 21.45 5.92 41.75
N SER A 778 22.19 6.86 41.16
CA SER A 778 21.85 8.28 41.15
C SER A 778 20.57 8.55 40.34
N GLY A 779 19.99 9.73 40.53
CA GLY A 779 18.85 10.22 39.75
C GLY A 779 19.14 10.35 38.25
N PHE A 780 20.38 10.69 37.87
CA PHE A 780 20.79 10.71 36.47
C PHE A 780 20.78 9.30 35.87
N GLU A 781 21.35 8.32 36.58
CA GLU A 781 21.36 6.92 36.14
C GLU A 781 19.94 6.34 36.04
N ASN A 782 19.08 6.64 37.02
CA ASN A 782 17.67 6.26 36.98
C ASN A 782 16.94 6.87 35.76
N LEU A 783 17.14 8.16 35.48
CA LEU A 783 16.55 8.81 34.29
C LEU A 783 17.07 8.17 32.99
N MET A 784 18.38 7.95 32.92
CA MET A 784 18.99 7.31 31.75
C MET A 784 18.53 5.86 31.58
N ALA A 785 18.26 5.12 32.65
CA ALA A 785 17.69 3.79 32.58
C ALA A 785 16.25 3.82 32.04
N VAL A 786 15.44 4.84 32.35
CA VAL A 786 14.11 5.01 31.76
C VAL A 786 14.19 5.24 30.24
N TYR A 787 15.10 6.11 29.79
CA TYR A 787 15.34 6.29 28.35
C TYR A 787 15.92 5.02 27.71
N GLY A 788 16.84 4.34 28.39
CA GLY A 788 17.39 3.05 27.98
C GLY A 788 16.28 2.02 27.77
N TYR A 789 15.35 1.93 28.73
CA TYR A 789 14.20 1.04 28.64
C TYR A 789 13.27 1.41 27.48
N ALA A 790 13.04 2.70 27.22
CA ALA A 790 12.21 3.12 26.09
C ALA A 790 12.79 2.65 24.74
N ILE A 791 14.10 2.80 24.49
CA ILE A 791 14.68 2.28 23.24
C ILE A 791 14.78 0.75 23.24
N GLN A 792 15.04 0.15 24.40
CA GLN A 792 15.07 -1.31 24.59
C GLN A 792 13.72 -1.94 24.21
N ILE A 793 12.61 -1.53 24.85
CA ILE A 793 11.27 -2.10 24.57
C ILE A 793 10.87 -1.92 23.10
N TYR A 794 11.22 -0.79 22.49
CA TYR A 794 10.99 -0.57 21.06
C TYR A 794 11.80 -1.56 20.20
N CYS A 795 13.11 -1.65 20.42
CA CYS A 795 14.00 -2.49 19.61
C CYS A 795 13.71 -3.99 19.81
N ASP A 796 13.40 -4.41 21.03
CA ASP A 796 13.01 -5.77 21.35
C ASP A 796 11.79 -6.21 20.54
N PHE A 797 10.73 -5.40 20.61
CA PHE A 797 9.42 -5.79 20.09
C PHE A 797 9.27 -5.49 18.59
N SER A 798 9.81 -4.36 18.13
CA SER A 798 9.95 -4.10 16.69
C SER A 798 10.86 -5.13 16.05
N GLY A 799 11.94 -5.55 16.74
CA GLY A 799 12.87 -6.54 16.22
C GLY A 799 12.20 -7.90 16.03
N TYR A 800 11.43 -8.36 17.02
CA TYR A 800 10.58 -9.55 16.87
C TYR A 800 9.64 -9.40 15.66
N SER A 801 8.90 -8.29 15.61
CA SER A 801 7.89 -8.05 14.57
C SER A 801 8.51 -8.05 13.17
N ASP A 802 9.67 -7.41 12.99
CA ASP A 802 10.38 -7.36 11.71
C ASP A 802 10.85 -8.76 11.29
N MET A 803 11.43 -9.55 12.20
CA MET A 803 11.81 -10.93 11.91
C MET A 803 10.59 -11.80 11.55
N ALA A 804 9.49 -11.67 12.28
CA ALA A 804 8.24 -12.39 12.01
C ALA A 804 7.66 -12.05 10.63
N ILE A 805 7.59 -10.76 10.30
CA ILE A 805 7.13 -10.27 8.99
C ILE A 805 8.06 -10.77 7.87
N GLY A 806 9.38 -10.71 8.06
CA GLY A 806 10.36 -11.15 7.07
C GLY A 806 10.30 -12.66 6.81
N ILE A 807 10.22 -13.48 7.87
CA ILE A 807 10.09 -14.95 7.76
C ILE A 807 8.77 -15.33 7.10
N ALA A 808 7.66 -14.70 7.50
CA ALA A 808 6.37 -14.92 6.86
C ALA A 808 6.42 -14.56 5.37
N LEU A 809 7.08 -13.45 5.01
CA LEU A 809 7.24 -13.02 3.63
C LEU A 809 8.03 -14.04 2.80
N LEU A 810 9.10 -14.64 3.34
CA LEU A 810 9.83 -15.75 2.70
C LEU A 810 8.93 -16.97 2.46
N MET A 811 7.93 -17.19 3.31
CA MET A 811 6.93 -18.24 3.17
C MET A 811 5.73 -17.82 2.30
N GLY A 812 5.76 -16.64 1.68
CA GLY A 812 4.68 -16.15 0.82
C GLY A 812 3.50 -15.48 1.55
N PHE A 813 3.62 -15.25 2.86
CA PHE A 813 2.57 -14.63 3.69
C PHE A 813 2.92 -13.18 4.04
N ARG A 814 1.95 -12.27 3.93
CA ARG A 814 2.13 -10.86 4.31
C ARG A 814 1.43 -10.60 5.64
N LEU A 815 2.24 -10.35 6.67
CA LEU A 815 1.76 -9.95 8.00
C LEU A 815 1.66 -8.40 8.09
N PRO A 816 0.72 -7.87 8.89
CA PRO A 816 0.58 -6.44 9.10
C PRO A 816 1.77 -5.86 9.88
N VAL A 817 2.06 -4.60 9.62
CA VAL A 817 3.14 -3.87 10.31
C VAL A 817 2.73 -3.47 11.72
N ASN A 818 3.67 -3.54 12.65
CA ASN A 818 3.37 -3.30 14.06
C ASN A 818 3.91 -1.98 14.61
N PHE A 819 4.96 -1.42 14.00
CA PHE A 819 5.61 -0.18 14.43
C PHE A 819 5.91 0.78 13.28
N GLN A 820 5.75 2.09 13.52
CA GLN A 820 6.02 3.16 12.55
C GLN A 820 6.65 4.40 13.22
N THR A 821 7.89 4.33 13.68
CA THR A 821 8.59 5.41 14.43
C THR A 821 7.74 6.10 15.51
N PRO A 822 7.26 5.34 16.51
CA PRO A 822 6.35 5.84 17.53
C PRO A 822 6.86 7.06 18.32
N TYR A 823 8.15 7.15 18.65
CA TYR A 823 8.69 8.32 19.37
C TYR A 823 8.78 9.61 18.55
N ASN A 824 8.57 9.56 17.23
CA ASN A 824 8.46 10.75 16.39
C ASN A 824 7.03 11.37 16.39
N SER A 825 6.15 10.88 17.27
CA SER A 825 4.75 11.30 17.37
C SER A 825 4.63 12.63 18.11
N ALA A 826 3.86 13.57 17.57
CA ALA A 826 3.61 14.87 18.18
C ALA A 826 2.42 14.87 19.15
N SER A 827 1.73 13.73 19.30
CA SER A 827 0.68 13.54 20.30
C SER A 827 0.52 12.07 20.69
N ILE A 828 -0.14 11.80 21.82
CA ILE A 828 -0.38 10.43 22.30
C ILE A 828 -1.34 9.68 21.37
N THR A 829 -2.28 10.38 20.74
CA THR A 829 -3.12 9.79 19.68
C THR A 829 -2.28 9.34 18.47
N GLU A 830 -1.27 10.13 18.07
CA GLU A 830 -0.35 9.75 16.98
C GLU A 830 0.56 8.58 17.42
N PHE A 831 1.00 8.56 18.68
CA PHE A 831 1.79 7.47 19.25
C PHE A 831 1.06 6.13 19.15
N TRP A 832 -0.19 6.04 19.59
CA TRP A 832 -0.99 4.80 19.53
C TRP A 832 -1.37 4.37 18.10
N ARG A 833 -1.17 5.22 17.10
CA ARG A 833 -1.30 4.84 15.68
C ARG A 833 -0.01 4.31 15.08
N ARG A 834 1.10 4.39 15.82
CA ARG A 834 2.46 4.04 15.38
C ARG A 834 3.14 3.02 16.29
N TRP A 835 2.62 2.82 17.50
CA TRP A 835 3.06 1.84 18.48
C TRP A 835 2.08 0.67 18.51
N HIS A 836 2.61 -0.57 18.45
CA HIS A 836 1.85 -1.82 18.56
C HIS A 836 0.52 -1.78 17.77
N ILE A 837 0.62 -1.41 16.48
CA ILE A 837 -0.50 -1.03 15.61
C ILE A 837 -1.54 -2.16 15.54
N SER A 838 -1.11 -3.43 15.49
CA SER A 838 -2.03 -4.56 15.44
C SER A 838 -2.92 -4.61 16.69
N LEU A 839 -2.33 -4.48 17.88
CA LEU A 839 -3.07 -4.43 19.14
C LEU A 839 -3.96 -3.18 19.24
N SER A 840 -3.41 -2.00 18.92
CA SER A 840 -4.16 -0.75 18.95
C SER A 840 -5.41 -0.80 18.05
N SER A 841 -5.26 -1.37 16.85
CA SER A 841 -6.37 -1.59 15.92
C SER A 841 -7.38 -2.61 16.45
N TRP A 842 -6.92 -3.67 17.11
CA TRP A 842 -7.78 -4.69 17.69
C TRP A 842 -8.60 -4.11 18.85
N LEU A 843 -7.96 -3.42 19.80
CA LEU A 843 -8.64 -2.73 20.91
C LEU A 843 -9.66 -1.71 20.39
N ARG A 844 -9.33 -1.00 19.31
CA ARG A 844 -10.28 -0.07 18.68
C ARG A 844 -11.51 -0.79 18.11
N ASP A 845 -11.30 -1.85 17.33
CA ASP A 845 -12.35 -2.46 16.48
C ASP A 845 -13.19 -3.52 17.21
N TYR A 846 -12.60 -4.21 18.20
CA TYR A 846 -13.27 -5.28 18.97
C TYR A 846 -13.68 -4.86 20.39
N LEU A 847 -13.13 -3.76 20.93
CA LEU A 847 -13.47 -3.27 22.27
C LEU A 847 -14.09 -1.86 22.26
N TYR A 848 -13.36 -0.84 21.79
CA TYR A 848 -13.80 0.56 21.86
C TYR A 848 -15.06 0.87 21.04
N ILE A 849 -15.10 0.44 19.77
CA ILE A 849 -16.26 0.68 18.88
C ILE A 849 -17.52 -0.04 19.42
N PRO A 850 -17.48 -1.34 19.80
CA PRO A 850 -18.63 -2.03 20.40
C PRO A 850 -19.16 -1.40 21.69
N LEU A 851 -18.30 -0.80 22.53
CA LEU A 851 -18.73 -0.05 23.72
C LEU A 851 -19.52 1.24 23.40
N GLY A 852 -19.63 1.60 22.11
CA GLY A 852 -20.35 2.77 21.60
C GLY A 852 -19.43 3.85 21.02
N GLY A 853 -18.11 3.64 21.05
CA GLY A 853 -17.10 4.55 20.51
C GLY A 853 -17.37 6.01 20.85
N ASN A 854 -17.57 6.83 19.82
CA ASN A 854 -17.87 8.26 19.92
C ASN A 854 -19.37 8.61 19.84
N GLN A 855 -20.26 7.62 19.72
CA GLN A 855 -21.64 7.83 19.27
C GLN A 855 -22.65 8.02 20.41
N LYS A 856 -22.31 7.59 21.64
CA LYS A 856 -23.21 7.63 22.82
C LYS A 856 -23.00 8.84 23.74
N GLY A 857 -22.58 9.98 23.18
CA GLY A 857 -22.39 11.23 23.92
C GLY A 857 -20.97 11.43 24.50
N LYS A 858 -20.70 12.66 24.98
CA LYS A 858 -19.35 13.07 25.42
C LYS A 858 -18.85 12.26 26.61
N VAL A 859 -19.64 12.13 27.67
CA VAL A 859 -19.25 11.39 28.90
C VAL A 859 -18.94 9.93 28.58
N ARG A 860 -19.83 9.24 27.85
CA ARG A 860 -19.64 7.84 27.49
C ARG A 860 -18.40 7.62 26.63
N THR A 861 -18.04 8.60 25.79
CA THR A 861 -16.82 8.54 24.98
C THR A 861 -15.56 8.50 25.85
N TYR A 862 -15.48 9.33 26.89
CA TYR A 862 -14.35 9.33 27.83
C TYR A 862 -14.31 8.05 28.65
N VAL A 863 -15.46 7.56 29.13
CA VAL A 863 -15.55 6.28 29.86
C VAL A 863 -15.10 5.12 28.97
N ASN A 864 -15.58 5.04 27.73
CA ASN A 864 -15.18 3.98 26.79
C ASN A 864 -13.68 4.01 26.51
N LEU A 865 -13.12 5.21 26.34
CA LEU A 865 -11.69 5.39 26.09
C LEU A 865 -10.85 4.96 27.30
N MET A 866 -11.26 5.36 28.51
CA MET A 866 -10.63 4.94 29.75
C MET A 866 -10.68 3.43 29.92
N LEU A 867 -11.87 2.82 29.79
CA LEU A 867 -12.05 1.37 29.89
C LEU A 867 -11.20 0.62 28.86
N THR A 868 -11.12 1.12 27.63
CA THR A 868 -10.28 0.50 26.58
C THR A 868 -8.81 0.48 26.99
N MET A 869 -8.29 1.58 27.55
CA MET A 869 -6.88 1.68 27.95
C MET A 869 -6.58 0.94 29.25
N LEU A 870 -7.50 0.91 30.22
CA LEU A 870 -7.38 0.10 31.44
C LEU A 870 -7.33 -1.40 31.11
N LEU A 871 -8.25 -1.88 30.26
CA LEU A 871 -8.26 -3.26 29.81
C LEU A 871 -7.06 -3.59 28.93
N GLY A 872 -6.60 -2.62 28.11
CA GLY A 872 -5.35 -2.75 27.37
C GLY A 872 -4.12 -2.86 28.28
N GLY A 873 -4.07 -2.09 29.36
CA GLY A 873 -3.06 -2.21 30.40
C GLY A 873 -3.09 -3.59 31.06
N LEU A 874 -4.27 -4.01 31.55
CA LEU A 874 -4.44 -5.32 32.18
C LEU A 874 -4.06 -6.48 31.24
N TRP A 875 -4.33 -6.34 29.94
CA TRP A 875 -3.90 -7.32 28.93
C TRP A 875 -2.37 -7.46 28.86
N HIS A 876 -1.62 -6.38 29.05
CA HIS A 876 -0.16 -6.43 29.05
C HIS A 876 0.38 -7.23 30.24
N GLY A 877 -0.14 -7.04 31.45
CA GLY A 877 0.29 -7.82 32.61
C GLY A 877 -0.67 -7.73 33.80
N ALA A 878 -0.63 -8.77 34.64
CA ALA A 878 -1.55 -8.95 35.76
C ALA A 878 -1.05 -8.27 37.05
N SER A 879 -0.88 -6.95 37.01
CA SER A 879 -0.50 -6.15 38.18
C SER A 879 -1.11 -4.74 38.16
N TRP A 880 -1.17 -4.09 39.32
CA TRP A 880 -1.70 -2.72 39.45
C TRP A 880 -0.87 -1.68 38.70
N ASN A 881 0.43 -1.94 38.51
CA ASN A 881 1.32 -1.10 37.71
C ASN A 881 0.82 -0.98 36.25
N PHE A 882 0.39 -2.09 35.64
CA PHE A 882 -0.18 -2.08 34.29
C PHE A 882 -1.54 -1.40 34.20
N VAL A 883 -2.37 -1.54 35.22
CA VAL A 883 -3.65 -0.82 35.32
C VAL A 883 -3.40 0.68 35.38
N LEU A 884 -2.44 1.14 36.19
CA LEU A 884 -2.05 2.55 36.28
C LEU A 884 -1.48 3.05 34.95
N TRP A 885 -0.62 2.28 34.29
CA TRP A 885 -0.12 2.59 32.95
C TRP A 885 -1.26 2.81 31.95
N GLY A 886 -2.26 1.92 31.95
CA GLY A 886 -3.47 2.07 31.14
C GLY A 886 -4.29 3.31 31.50
N ALA A 887 -4.42 3.60 32.80
CA ALA A 887 -5.12 4.80 33.30
C ALA A 887 -4.44 6.09 32.83
N LEU A 888 -3.10 6.17 32.89
CA LEU A 888 -2.33 7.31 32.41
C LEU A 888 -2.58 7.56 30.92
N HIS A 889 -2.47 6.53 30.09
CA HIS A 889 -2.73 6.66 28.65
C HIS A 889 -4.19 7.03 28.34
N GLY A 890 -5.16 6.42 29.02
CA GLY A 890 -6.57 6.79 28.87
C GLY A 890 -6.84 8.23 29.29
N GLY A 891 -6.22 8.68 30.38
CA GLY A 891 -6.41 10.01 30.93
C GLY A 891 -5.89 11.06 29.97
N ILE A 892 -4.67 10.89 29.46
CA ILE A 892 -4.08 11.85 28.55
C ILE A 892 -4.78 11.91 27.19
N LEU A 893 -5.25 10.77 26.67
CA LEU A 893 -6.05 10.74 25.45
C LEU A 893 -7.41 11.46 25.65
N GLY A 894 -7.99 11.36 26.85
CA GLY A 894 -9.13 12.16 27.26
C GLY A 894 -8.81 13.67 27.28
N ILE A 895 -7.72 14.06 27.92
CA ILE A 895 -7.27 15.46 27.96
C ILE A 895 -7.01 16.00 26.55
N GLU A 896 -6.26 15.28 25.72
CA GLU A 896 -5.94 15.67 24.34
C GLU A 896 -7.22 15.90 23.53
N ARG A 897 -8.23 15.04 23.70
CA ARG A 897 -9.53 15.19 23.07
C ARG A 897 -10.28 16.44 23.56
N LEU A 898 -10.26 16.69 24.86
CA LEU A 898 -10.89 17.89 25.45
C LEU A 898 -10.24 19.17 24.91
N LEU A 899 -8.91 19.20 24.86
CA LEU A 899 -8.14 20.35 24.38
C LEU A 899 -8.36 20.60 22.88
N LYS A 900 -8.34 19.57 22.02
CA LYS A 900 -8.65 19.71 20.59
C LYS A 900 -10.07 20.21 20.33
N GLY A 901 -11.01 19.96 21.24
CA GLY A 901 -12.37 20.48 21.17
C GLY A 901 -12.51 21.94 21.62
N ARG A 902 -11.53 22.49 22.35
CA ARG A 902 -11.56 23.85 22.93
C ARG A 902 -10.58 24.82 22.29
N PHE A 903 -9.45 24.32 21.77
CA PHE A 903 -8.34 25.13 21.27
C PHE A 903 -7.93 24.67 19.87
N GLN A 904 -7.59 25.62 19.00
CA GLN A 904 -6.91 25.34 17.74
C GLN A 904 -5.41 25.44 17.96
N PHE A 905 -4.69 24.33 17.76
CA PHE A 905 -3.25 24.30 17.90
C PHE A 905 -2.55 24.85 16.64
N PRO A 906 -1.47 25.64 16.78
CA PRO A 906 -0.68 26.11 15.65
C PRO A 906 -0.13 24.95 14.81
N LYS A 907 -0.08 25.13 13.48
CA LYS A 907 0.48 24.15 12.54
C LYS A 907 1.93 24.49 12.16
N SER A 908 2.76 24.86 13.13
CA SER A 908 4.18 25.17 12.91
C SER A 908 5.07 23.99 13.27
N ASP A 909 6.26 23.92 12.66
CA ASP A 909 7.26 22.88 12.96
C ASP A 909 7.74 22.96 14.41
N ALA A 910 7.86 24.18 14.96
CA ALA A 910 8.18 24.40 16.36
C ALA A 910 7.12 23.78 17.30
N TRP A 911 5.83 23.95 16.98
CA TRP A 911 4.76 23.36 17.77
C TRP A 911 4.73 21.84 17.66
N ARG A 912 5.02 21.30 16.46
CA ARG A 912 5.17 19.86 16.26
C ARG A 912 6.33 19.30 17.10
N PHE A 913 7.48 19.97 17.11
CA PHE A 913 8.64 19.58 17.90
C PHE A 913 8.33 19.57 19.41
N LEU A 914 7.69 20.64 19.92
CA LEU A 914 7.25 20.68 21.32
C LEU A 914 6.28 19.53 21.65
N GLY A 915 5.35 19.23 20.75
CA GLY A 915 4.45 18.08 20.89
C GLY A 915 5.20 16.74 20.91
N GLN A 916 6.27 16.60 20.13
CA GLN A 916 7.12 15.40 20.12
C GLN A 916 7.87 15.23 21.43
N VAL A 917 8.52 16.31 21.92
CA VAL A 917 9.20 16.32 23.22
C VAL A 917 8.24 15.94 24.33
N TYR A 918 7.06 16.57 24.37
CA TYR A 918 6.02 16.26 25.35
C TYR A 918 5.58 14.79 25.29
N THR A 919 5.24 14.30 24.10
CA THR A 919 4.75 12.94 23.89
C THR A 919 5.79 11.91 24.30
N PHE A 920 7.06 12.12 23.92
CA PHE A 920 8.16 11.23 24.28
C PHE A 920 8.36 11.14 25.79
N HIS A 921 8.40 12.27 26.51
CA HIS A 921 8.60 12.29 27.95
C HIS A 921 7.41 11.70 28.72
N PHE A 922 6.18 11.98 28.27
CA PHE A 922 4.99 11.34 28.86
C PHE A 922 5.04 9.82 28.70
N VAL A 923 5.41 9.33 27.51
CA VAL A 923 5.53 7.89 27.24
C VAL A 923 6.64 7.27 28.11
N CYS A 924 7.78 7.95 28.28
CA CYS A 924 8.85 7.50 29.18
C CYS A 924 8.41 7.44 30.64
N LEU A 925 7.66 8.44 31.11
CA LEU A 925 7.06 8.41 32.45
C LEU A 925 6.13 7.22 32.62
N ALA A 926 5.26 6.94 31.64
CA ALA A 926 4.40 5.78 31.67
C ALA A 926 5.23 4.48 31.72
N TRP A 927 6.32 4.38 30.95
CA TRP A 927 7.18 3.20 30.93
C TRP A 927 7.81 2.84 32.27
N ILE A 928 7.97 3.78 33.20
CA ILE A 928 8.42 3.48 34.58
C ILE A 928 7.48 2.44 35.22
N PHE A 929 6.18 2.68 35.17
CA PHE A 929 5.18 1.76 35.73
C PHE A 929 5.12 0.45 34.94
N PHE A 930 5.39 0.47 33.64
CA PHE A 930 5.39 -0.75 32.85
C PHE A 930 6.57 -1.68 33.18
N ARG A 931 7.74 -1.14 33.59
CA ARG A 931 8.96 -1.93 33.85
C ARG A 931 9.22 -2.24 35.32
N ALA A 932 8.81 -1.35 36.23
CA ALA A 932 9.05 -1.52 37.66
C ALA A 932 8.37 -2.79 38.19
N ALA A 933 9.05 -3.51 39.08
CA ALA A 933 8.56 -4.78 39.64
C ALA A 933 7.29 -4.58 40.47
N ASN A 934 7.22 -3.47 41.21
CA ASN A 934 6.08 -3.09 42.05
C ASN A 934 5.93 -1.56 42.08
N PHE A 935 4.94 -1.07 42.83
CA PHE A 935 4.66 0.36 42.91
C PHE A 935 5.69 1.14 43.75
N GLU A 936 6.33 0.48 44.72
CA GLU A 936 7.35 1.07 45.58
C GLU A 936 8.61 1.40 44.78
N ASP A 937 9.10 0.45 43.97
CA ASP A 937 10.25 0.64 43.08
C ASP A 937 10.00 1.76 42.07
N ALA A 938 8.80 1.82 41.49
CA ALA A 938 8.42 2.89 40.57
C ALA A 938 8.47 4.27 41.25
N SER A 939 7.95 4.36 42.49
CA SER A 939 7.92 5.59 43.27
C SER A 939 9.33 6.02 43.70
N LEU A 940 10.17 5.06 44.11
CA LEU A 940 11.57 5.30 44.47
C LEU A 940 12.38 5.81 43.28
N LEU A 941 12.21 5.20 42.11
CA LEU A 941 12.87 5.62 40.87
C LEU A 941 12.49 7.07 40.50
N ILE A 942 11.20 7.40 40.55
CA ILE A 942 10.72 8.78 40.32
C ILE A 942 11.31 9.75 41.36
N ASN A 943 11.33 9.35 42.64
CA ASN A 943 11.90 10.18 43.69
C ASN A 943 13.38 10.48 43.41
N ARG A 944 14.21 9.46 43.15
CA ARG A 944 15.64 9.62 42.86
C ARG A 944 15.90 10.55 41.68
N ILE A 945 15.13 10.42 40.59
CA ILE A 945 15.25 11.30 39.41
C ILE A 945 15.10 12.78 39.79
N VAL A 946 14.18 13.08 40.72
CA VAL A 946 13.87 14.46 41.12
C VAL A 946 14.79 14.98 42.22
N THR A 947 15.20 14.14 43.16
CA THR A 947 15.84 14.57 44.42
C THR A 947 17.36 14.44 44.43
N ASP A 948 17.94 13.51 43.67
CA ASP A 948 19.35 13.11 43.83
C ASP A 948 20.06 12.85 42.50
N THR A 949 20.10 13.86 41.61
CA THR A 949 20.70 13.71 40.27
C THR A 949 22.21 13.46 40.29
N ALA A 950 22.91 13.79 41.39
CA ALA A 950 24.36 13.65 41.53
C ALA A 950 25.18 14.23 40.35
N PHE A 951 24.95 15.49 39.97
CA PHE A 951 25.55 16.14 38.77
C PHE A 951 27.07 15.98 38.64
N GLY A 952 27.81 15.96 39.76
CA GLY A 952 29.28 15.79 39.77
C GLY A 952 29.77 14.40 39.33
N GLN A 953 28.90 13.38 39.29
CA GLN A 953 29.23 12.01 38.90
C GLN A 953 28.87 11.69 37.44
N ILE A 954 28.19 12.61 36.73
CA ILE A 954 27.74 12.39 35.35
C ILE A 954 28.89 11.99 34.40
N PRO A 955 30.06 12.66 34.39
CA PRO A 955 31.16 12.25 33.50
C PRO A 955 31.64 10.82 33.76
N GLN A 956 31.70 10.39 35.02
CA GLN A 956 32.11 9.05 35.42
C GLN A 956 31.10 8.00 34.99
N VAL A 957 29.79 8.29 35.14
CA VAL A 957 28.70 7.43 34.65
C VAL A 957 28.76 7.30 33.13
N LEU A 958 28.88 8.42 32.41
CA LEU A 958 28.98 8.42 30.93
C LEU A 958 30.18 7.60 30.45
N MET A 959 31.32 7.71 31.13
CA MET A 959 32.54 6.98 30.77
C MET A 959 32.48 5.50 31.18
N GLY A 960 31.83 5.18 32.31
CA GLY A 960 31.64 3.82 32.81
C GLY A 960 30.65 2.99 31.99
N TYR A 961 29.64 3.64 31.39
CA TYR A 961 28.63 3.00 30.54
C TYR A 961 28.67 3.48 29.08
N LYS A 962 29.84 3.89 28.58
CA LYS A 962 29.99 4.52 27.26
C LYS A 962 29.43 3.67 26.11
N GLU A 963 29.58 2.36 26.16
CA GLU A 963 29.05 1.44 25.13
C GLU A 963 27.51 1.42 25.14
N VAL A 964 26.90 1.43 26.33
CA VAL A 964 25.45 1.48 26.50
C VAL A 964 24.91 2.78 25.93
N PHE A 965 25.51 3.92 26.30
CA PHE A 965 25.07 5.22 25.80
C PHE A 965 25.30 5.39 24.29
N ALA A 966 26.36 4.82 23.73
CA ALA A 966 26.60 4.80 22.29
C ALA A 966 25.50 4.00 21.55
N LEU A 967 25.09 2.84 22.08
CA LEU A 967 24.00 2.03 21.50
C LEU A 967 22.64 2.69 21.68
N MET A 968 22.38 3.35 22.81
CA MET A 968 21.17 4.16 23.00
C MET A 968 21.10 5.31 21.98
N PHE A 969 22.20 6.03 21.80
CA PHE A 969 22.30 7.09 20.79
C PHE A 969 22.07 6.53 19.38
N LEU A 970 22.70 5.41 19.03
CA LEU A 970 22.49 4.74 17.74
C LEU A 970 21.02 4.34 17.54
N GLY A 971 20.38 3.72 18.55
CA GLY A 971 18.98 3.33 18.49
C GLY A 971 18.06 4.52 18.26
N TYR A 972 18.28 5.64 18.95
CA TYR A 972 17.49 6.86 18.73
C TYR A 972 17.81 7.57 17.41
N ALA A 973 19.08 7.70 17.04
CA ALA A 973 19.48 8.32 15.78
C ALA A 973 18.86 7.58 14.57
N THR A 974 18.81 6.25 14.62
CA THR A 974 18.16 5.46 13.57
C THR A 974 16.64 5.53 13.60
N HIS A 975 16.02 5.58 14.80
CA HIS A 975 14.59 5.77 14.94
C HIS A 975 14.09 7.13 14.43
N TRP A 976 14.87 8.19 14.60
CA TRP A 976 14.57 9.54 14.10
C TRP A 976 15.12 9.82 12.69
N ALA A 977 15.77 8.84 12.07
CA ALA A 977 16.29 9.00 10.72
C ALA A 977 15.15 9.31 9.73
N PRO A 978 15.35 10.25 8.79
CA PRO A 978 14.32 10.55 7.80
C PRO A 978 14.08 9.34 6.87
N LYS A 979 12.84 9.22 6.39
CA LYS A 979 12.36 8.06 5.62
C LYS A 979 13.22 7.70 4.40
N ASN A 980 13.79 8.70 3.74
CA ASN A 980 14.63 8.52 2.56
C ASN A 980 15.86 7.65 2.84
N VAL A 981 16.39 7.67 4.07
CA VAL A 981 17.55 6.85 4.49
C VAL A 981 17.20 5.37 4.36
N GLY A 982 16.09 4.92 4.95
CA GLY A 982 15.67 3.51 4.89
C GLY A 982 15.40 3.03 3.46
N THR A 983 14.71 3.85 2.65
CA THR A 983 14.44 3.50 1.24
C THR A 983 15.73 3.41 0.39
N THR A 984 16.72 4.25 0.69
CA THR A 984 18.02 4.25 -0.01
C THR A 984 18.81 2.99 0.33
N VAL A 985 18.79 2.57 1.59
CA VAL A 985 19.48 1.35 2.02
C VAL A 985 18.79 0.11 1.43
N ASN A 986 17.46 0.01 1.47
CA ASN A 986 16.76 -1.10 0.81
C ASN A 986 17.05 -1.16 -0.69
N ARG A 987 17.14 -0.01 -1.38
CA ARG A 987 17.52 0.06 -2.80
C ARG A 987 18.94 -0.44 -3.05
N ILE A 988 19.88 -0.12 -2.17
CA ILE A 988 21.27 -0.56 -2.29
C ILE A 988 21.39 -2.06 -1.98
N PHE A 989 20.71 -2.54 -0.93
CA PHE A 989 20.65 -3.96 -0.58
C PHE A 989 19.97 -4.81 -1.68
N TYR A 990 18.94 -4.27 -2.33
CA TYR A 990 18.29 -4.88 -3.49
C TYR A 990 19.27 -5.13 -4.64
N ARG A 991 20.25 -4.24 -4.85
CA ARG A 991 21.27 -4.41 -5.90
C ARG A 991 22.26 -5.53 -5.59
N PHE A 992 22.33 -6.03 -4.36
CA PHE A 992 23.25 -7.12 -4.03
C PHE A 992 22.75 -8.44 -4.63
N PRO A 993 23.66 -9.25 -5.21
CA PRO A 993 23.34 -10.62 -5.59
C PRO A 993 23.01 -11.45 -4.34
N LEU A 994 22.34 -12.60 -4.53
CA LEU A 994 21.90 -13.46 -3.43
C LEU A 994 23.03 -13.81 -2.45
N TRP A 995 24.22 -14.14 -2.98
CA TRP A 995 25.39 -14.44 -2.16
C TRP A 995 25.88 -13.25 -1.32
N GLY A 996 25.75 -12.01 -1.82
CA GLY A 996 26.10 -10.80 -1.09
C GLY A 996 25.15 -10.54 0.08
N ARG A 997 23.86 -10.86 -0.09
CA ARG A 997 22.86 -10.81 0.98
C ARG A 997 23.12 -11.89 2.03
N ALA A 998 23.43 -13.11 1.59
CA ALA A 998 23.80 -14.22 2.48
C ALA A 998 25.08 -13.92 3.28
N LEU A 999 26.10 -13.33 2.65
CA LEU A 999 27.32 -12.88 3.33
C LEU A 999 27.00 -11.80 4.37
N THR A 1000 26.13 -10.85 4.04
CA THR A 1000 25.70 -9.81 5.00
C THR A 1000 25.03 -10.43 6.23
N MET A 1001 24.13 -11.40 6.01
CA MET A 1001 23.51 -12.17 7.10
C MET A 1001 24.56 -12.90 7.95
N ALA A 1002 25.54 -13.56 7.33
CA ALA A 1002 26.62 -14.26 8.04
C ALA A 1002 27.46 -13.31 8.89
N VAL A 1003 27.79 -12.11 8.38
CA VAL A 1003 28.52 -11.08 9.14
C VAL A 1003 27.72 -10.58 10.33
N VAL A 1004 26.40 -10.39 10.18
CA VAL A 1004 25.52 -9.98 11.28
C VAL A 1004 25.45 -11.05 12.36
N ILE A 1005 25.28 -12.31 11.98
CA ILE A 1005 25.31 -13.46 12.91
C ILE A 1005 26.65 -13.52 13.64
N TRP A 1006 27.77 -13.31 12.94
CA TRP A 1006 29.09 -13.25 13.56
C TRP A 1006 29.23 -12.08 14.54
N CYS A 1007 28.71 -10.90 14.21
CA CYS A 1007 28.71 -9.75 15.14
C CYS A 1007 27.86 -10.04 16.39
N ILE A 1008 26.69 -10.67 16.22
CA ILE A 1008 25.84 -11.08 17.35
C ILE A 1008 26.61 -12.03 18.26
N TRP A 1009 27.32 -13.00 17.69
CA TRP A 1009 28.14 -13.95 18.46
C TRP A 1009 29.25 -13.27 19.28
N GLN A 1010 29.80 -12.14 18.80
CA GLN A 1010 30.83 -11.37 19.53
C GLN A 1010 30.25 -10.56 20.70
N VAL A 1011 28.97 -10.17 20.61
CA VAL A 1011 28.29 -9.32 21.60
C VAL A 1011 27.45 -10.15 22.58
N SER A 1012 27.05 -11.36 22.20
CA SER A 1012 26.20 -12.23 23.02
C SER A 1012 26.95 -12.73 24.26
N SER A 1013 26.31 -12.59 25.42
CA SER A 1013 26.63 -13.34 26.63
C SER A 1013 26.35 -14.83 26.44
N SER A 1014 26.87 -15.68 27.34
CA SER A 1014 26.71 -17.15 27.28
C SER A 1014 25.25 -17.65 27.29
N GLU A 1015 24.29 -16.78 27.63
CA GLU A 1015 22.85 -17.08 27.64
C GLU A 1015 22.08 -16.11 26.73
N VAL A 1016 21.09 -16.64 26.00
CA VAL A 1016 20.19 -15.85 25.12
C VAL A 1016 19.14 -15.16 25.98
N HIS A 1017 19.07 -13.83 25.91
CA HIS A 1017 18.09 -13.06 26.67
C HIS A 1017 16.67 -13.22 26.09
N PRO A 1018 15.67 -13.60 26.90
CA PRO A 1018 14.28 -13.70 26.45
C PRO A 1018 13.75 -12.37 25.88
N PHE A 1019 12.69 -12.45 25.06
CA PHE A 1019 11.95 -11.25 24.67
C PHE A 1019 11.26 -10.63 25.88
N ILE A 1020 11.22 -9.31 25.94
CA ILE A 1020 10.63 -8.55 27.05
C ILE A 1020 9.17 -8.94 27.30
N TYR A 1021 8.44 -9.29 26.24
CA TYR A 1021 7.05 -9.74 26.36
C TYR A 1021 6.90 -10.99 27.26
N PHE A 1022 7.93 -11.84 27.38
CA PHE A 1022 7.83 -13.04 28.23
C PHE A 1022 7.88 -12.72 29.73
N GLN A 1023 8.19 -11.48 30.08
CA GLN A 1023 8.22 -11.02 31.46
C GLN A 1023 6.84 -10.58 31.98
N PHE A 1024 5.79 -10.54 31.13
CA PHE A 1024 4.50 -9.90 31.44
C PHE A 1024 3.23 -10.72 31.16
#